data_AF-A0A136J9C3-F1
#
_entry.id   AF-A0A136J9C3-F1
#
_cell.length_a   1.000
_cell.length_b   1.000
_cell.length_c   1.000
_cell.angle_alpha   90.00
_cell.angle_beta   90.00
_cell.angle_gamma   90.00
#
_symmetry.space_group_name_H-M   'P 1'
#
loop_
_entity.id
_entity.type
_entity.pdbx_description
1 polymer ?
#
loop_
_entity_poly.entity_id
_entity_poly.type
_entity_poly.pdbx_seq_one_letter_code
_entity_poly.pdbx_strand_id
1 'polypeptide(L)'
;MKLQKDFEQHNLENQEASAADLEAQEQQQLINEQEYNIIEEEEEEEDDMEGEDYADLDGQAEKEGRMQGREARLHEYTRLGHWRTYPSTVHLPVEDLVSPITTLLTRTDTTHIKQAAEKAFGGPGLPFSVATPASKRNALQRGIGLEAGQGRMSEIEADTFIATNYPGMYSTATSILVEVRKRLGSQWLHTLMSRNGGDGPRMLDVGAGGAAAAAWQEIVKAEWQLAKDRGEASGYGPKGKKSVVVGSDHLRHRISRFLHDTSFLPRLPDYLHSGNHPDKIDDSETPLQRKQFDVIVASHMLLPLHEEWRRKAFIDNLWEMLSPDGGILIVLEKGMPRGFEAVADVRARLLNEFIEAPTSDPQVPSPDHPETEPLPEREHGSIIAPCTNHKPCPMYLTPGLSPGRKDFCHFSQRFTRPPFLQKILEAKWRNHEDIDFSFIAVQRGTTTAVNADTSTITTEKTAIMENAQDIADRAFQGYEHARPSSSFSASPTPTTADAGPDARSLPRQILPPLKRTGHVTLDVCTPAGTIERWTVPKSFSRQAYHDARKTRWGDLWALGAKTRVVRSVRLGKAGTIAVNDGGVRAQRALGTGKKGKGRNTKKLPVIELNANDSGIFSATEGGLAGRGVINTRERRTKGGKKPRRQQKD
;
A
#
# COMPACT_ATOMS: atom_id res chain seq x y z
N MET A 1 12.62 26.10 51.80
CA MET A 1 11.47 26.83 51.19
C MET A 1 11.81 27.48 49.84
N LYS A 2 12.94 28.18 49.66
CA LYS A 2 13.28 28.82 48.37
C LYS A 2 13.44 27.82 47.21
N LEU A 3 14.14 26.71 47.45
CA LEU A 3 14.37 25.66 46.44
C LEU A 3 13.09 24.99 45.93
N GLN A 4 12.06 24.87 46.79
CA GLN A 4 10.80 24.25 46.43
C GLN A 4 9.93 25.20 45.60
N LYS A 5 9.90 26.48 45.96
CA LYS A 5 9.25 27.51 45.14
C LYS A 5 9.90 27.67 43.76
N ASP A 6 11.22 27.63 43.70
CA ASP A 6 11.95 27.68 42.42
C ASP A 6 11.65 26.45 41.54
N PHE A 7 11.41 25.28 42.15
CA PHE A 7 11.04 24.05 41.44
C PHE A 7 9.60 24.07 40.93
N GLU A 8 8.66 24.54 41.75
CA GLU A 8 7.25 24.68 41.37
C GLU A 8 7.08 25.73 40.26
N GLN A 9 7.78 26.86 40.36
CA GLN A 9 7.76 27.91 39.33
C GLN A 9 8.36 27.42 38.02
N HIS A 10 9.47 26.67 38.06
CA HIS A 10 10.04 26.10 36.83
C HIS A 10 9.13 25.06 36.18
N ASN A 11 8.38 24.29 36.96
CA ASN A 11 7.41 23.34 36.42
C ASN A 11 6.22 24.04 35.77
N LEU A 12 5.73 25.14 36.36
CA LEU A 12 4.67 25.98 35.77
C LEU A 12 5.13 26.60 34.44
N GLU A 13 6.34 27.17 34.41
CA GLU A 13 6.91 27.77 33.20
C GLU A 13 7.11 26.72 32.07
N ASN A 14 7.49 25.49 32.42
CA ASN A 14 7.61 24.40 31.45
C ASN A 14 6.24 23.90 30.94
N GLN A 15 5.20 23.92 31.79
CA GLN A 15 3.85 23.56 31.39
C GLN A 15 3.24 24.62 30.47
N GLU A 16 3.42 25.89 30.78
CA GLU A 16 2.96 27.01 29.94
C GLU A 16 3.67 27.04 28.58
N ALA A 17 4.98 26.80 28.55
CA ALA A 17 5.73 26.71 27.30
C ALA A 17 5.29 25.52 26.42
N SER A 18 5.03 24.36 27.04
CA SER A 18 4.52 23.18 26.31
C SER A 18 3.10 23.40 25.79
N ALA A 19 2.25 24.13 26.51
CA ALA A 19 0.90 24.46 26.07
C ALA A 19 0.91 25.44 24.89
N ALA A 20 1.76 26.47 24.93
CA ALA A 20 1.92 27.43 23.83
C ALA A 20 2.47 26.78 22.55
N ASP A 21 3.40 25.84 22.67
CA ASP A 21 3.93 25.08 21.52
C ASP A 21 2.88 24.15 20.89
N LEU A 22 1.98 23.59 21.72
CA LEU A 22 0.86 22.78 21.24
C LEU A 22 -0.19 23.64 20.53
N GLU A 23 -0.57 24.79 21.11
CA GLU A 23 -1.50 25.73 20.47
C GLU A 23 -0.96 26.26 19.13
N ALA A 24 0.34 26.58 19.05
CA ALA A 24 0.96 27.03 17.80
C ALA A 24 0.96 25.93 16.72
N GLN A 25 1.14 24.66 17.12
CA GLN A 25 1.06 23.52 16.19
C GLN A 25 -0.38 23.24 15.74
N GLU A 26 -1.36 23.37 16.63
CA GLU A 26 -2.78 23.26 16.29
C GLU A 26 -3.22 24.39 15.36
N GLN A 27 -2.81 25.64 15.62
CA GLN A 27 -3.10 26.77 14.74
C GLN A 27 -2.48 26.60 13.34
N GLN A 28 -1.23 26.13 13.26
CA GLN A 28 -0.60 25.87 11.96
C GLN A 28 -1.24 24.69 11.21
N GLN A 29 -1.79 23.70 11.92
CA GLN A 29 -2.55 22.61 11.32
C GLN A 29 -3.91 23.07 10.82
N LEU A 30 -4.62 23.90 11.59
CA LEU A 30 -5.86 24.53 11.14
C LEU A 30 -5.63 25.37 9.89
N ILE A 31 -4.53 26.12 9.82
CA ILE A 31 -4.17 26.89 8.63
C ILE A 31 -3.91 25.98 7.43
N ASN A 32 -3.15 24.88 7.59
CA ASN A 32 -2.87 23.96 6.48
C ASN A 32 -4.11 23.16 6.05
N GLU A 33 -4.99 22.79 6.98
CA GLU A 33 -6.26 22.13 6.69
C GLU A 33 -7.26 23.09 6.04
N GLN A 34 -7.29 24.35 6.47
CA GLN A 34 -8.04 25.40 5.80
C GLN A 34 -7.50 25.64 4.40
N GLU A 35 -6.17 25.72 4.20
CA GLU A 35 -5.56 25.88 2.88
C GLU A 35 -5.85 24.68 1.97
N TYR A 36 -5.88 23.46 2.50
CA TYR A 36 -6.26 22.26 1.74
C TYR A 36 -7.76 22.22 1.43
N ASN A 37 -8.63 22.57 2.38
CA ASN A 37 -10.08 22.65 2.15
C ASN A 37 -10.42 23.80 1.20
N ILE A 38 -9.71 24.93 1.26
CA ILE A 38 -9.85 26.03 0.29
C ILE A 38 -9.45 25.54 -1.10
N ILE A 39 -8.37 24.76 -1.25
CA ILE A 39 -8.02 24.17 -2.55
C ILE A 39 -9.09 23.17 -3.02
N GLU A 40 -9.66 22.36 -2.12
CA GLU A 40 -10.69 21.37 -2.46
C GLU A 40 -12.03 22.07 -2.82
N GLU A 41 -12.41 23.12 -2.11
CA GLU A 41 -13.57 23.99 -2.38
C GLU A 41 -13.35 24.84 -3.65
N GLU A 42 -12.15 25.41 -3.87
CA GLU A 42 -11.79 26.09 -5.12
C GLU A 42 -11.80 25.13 -6.31
N GLU A 43 -11.39 23.87 -6.12
CA GLU A 43 -11.51 22.84 -7.16
C GLU A 43 -12.98 22.45 -7.44
N GLU A 44 -13.85 22.44 -6.43
CA GLU A 44 -15.29 22.21 -6.59
C GLU A 44 -16.01 23.41 -7.23
N GLU A 45 -15.63 24.65 -6.86
CA GLU A 45 -16.16 25.89 -7.43
C GLU A 45 -15.66 26.15 -8.88
N GLU A 46 -14.39 25.88 -9.19
CA GLU A 46 -13.88 25.88 -10.57
C GLU A 46 -14.61 24.83 -11.43
N ASP A 47 -14.89 23.65 -10.87
CA ASP A 47 -15.61 22.58 -11.57
C ASP A 47 -17.10 22.92 -11.83
N ASP A 48 -17.71 23.77 -10.99
CA ASP A 48 -19.08 24.27 -11.16
C ASP A 48 -19.15 25.48 -12.10
N MET A 49 -18.18 26.39 -12.08
CA MET A 49 -18.07 27.49 -13.06
C MET A 49 -17.70 26.98 -14.47
N GLU A 50 -16.80 25.99 -14.59
CA GLU A 50 -16.46 25.40 -15.90
C GLU A 50 -17.61 24.57 -16.50
N GLY A 51 -18.60 24.17 -15.69
CA GLY A 51 -19.84 23.57 -16.20
C GLY A 51 -20.63 24.50 -17.12
N GLU A 52 -20.49 25.82 -16.95
CA GLU A 52 -21.15 26.85 -17.76
C GLU A 52 -20.37 27.13 -19.06
N ASP A 53 -19.03 27.04 -19.05
CA ASP A 53 -18.16 27.27 -20.24
C ASP A 53 -18.27 26.17 -21.31
N TYR A 54 -18.87 25.02 -21.00
CA TYR A 54 -19.17 23.94 -21.96
C TYR A 54 -20.62 23.93 -22.44
N ALA A 55 -21.46 24.90 -22.05
CA ALA A 55 -22.82 25.07 -22.57
C ALA A 55 -22.83 25.44 -24.08
N ASP A 56 -21.71 25.91 -24.62
CA ASP A 56 -21.59 26.37 -26.01
C ASP A 56 -21.37 25.25 -27.06
N LEU A 57 -21.42 23.96 -26.68
CA LEU A 57 -21.15 22.83 -27.59
C LEU A 57 -22.25 21.77 -27.71
N ASP A 58 -23.52 22.12 -27.41
CA ASP A 58 -24.74 21.60 -28.09
C ASP A 58 -26.00 22.00 -27.29
N GLY A 59 -26.76 22.98 -27.78
CA GLY A 59 -27.95 23.54 -27.13
C GLY A 59 -29.20 22.65 -27.10
N GLN A 60 -29.07 21.32 -26.97
CA GLN A 60 -30.21 20.40 -26.91
C GLN A 60 -29.98 19.17 -26.02
N ALA A 61 -29.53 19.33 -24.77
CA ALA A 61 -29.60 18.25 -23.79
C ALA A 61 -29.58 18.72 -22.33
N GLU A 62 -30.06 19.93 -22.03
CA GLU A 62 -30.13 20.40 -20.65
C GLU A 62 -31.57 20.50 -20.17
N LYS A 63 -32.00 19.42 -19.50
CA LYS A 63 -32.78 19.43 -18.26
C LYS A 63 -33.20 17.99 -17.96
N GLU A 64 -32.39 17.30 -17.16
CA GLU A 64 -32.75 16.27 -16.15
C GLU A 64 -31.51 15.40 -15.83
N GLY A 65 -31.07 15.39 -14.56
CA GLY A 65 -30.07 14.42 -14.05
C GLY A 65 -28.66 14.92 -13.74
N ARG A 66 -28.51 15.85 -12.78
CA ARG A 66 -27.25 16.56 -12.42
C ARG A 66 -26.12 15.71 -11.80
N MET A 67 -26.16 14.37 -11.83
CA MET A 67 -25.07 13.51 -11.32
C MET A 67 -24.68 12.36 -12.25
N GLN A 68 -25.58 11.87 -13.11
CA GLN A 68 -25.29 10.79 -14.06
C GLN A 68 -24.62 11.28 -15.36
N GLY A 69 -24.68 12.58 -15.66
CA GLY A 69 -24.13 13.16 -16.90
C GLY A 69 -22.62 13.47 -16.89
N ARG A 70 -21.97 13.67 -15.73
CA ARG A 70 -20.54 14.07 -15.67
C ARG A 70 -19.59 12.91 -16.04
N GLU A 71 -19.88 11.68 -15.61
CA GLU A 71 -19.07 10.50 -15.97
C GLU A 71 -19.37 9.96 -17.38
N ALA A 72 -20.56 10.24 -17.92
CA ALA A 72 -20.91 9.86 -19.30
C ALA A 72 -20.05 10.59 -20.36
N ARG A 73 -19.44 11.71 -19.98
CA ARG A 73 -18.53 12.50 -20.84
C ARG A 73 -17.09 12.00 -20.83
N LEU A 74 -16.73 11.05 -19.96
CA LEU A 74 -15.38 10.48 -19.94
C LEU A 74 -15.23 9.45 -21.05
N HIS A 75 -14.03 9.35 -21.60
CA HIS A 75 -13.71 8.29 -22.55
C HIS A 75 -13.83 6.92 -21.87
N GLU A 76 -14.28 5.91 -22.61
CA GLU A 76 -14.50 4.56 -22.09
C GLU A 76 -13.25 3.98 -21.41
N TYR A 77 -12.09 4.09 -22.07
CA TYR A 77 -10.81 3.64 -21.50
C TYR A 77 -10.37 4.42 -20.27
N THR A 78 -10.72 5.71 -20.15
CA THR A 78 -10.48 6.47 -18.92
C THR A 78 -11.31 5.89 -17.77
N ARG A 79 -12.60 5.66 -18.02
CA ARG A 79 -13.52 5.08 -17.03
C ARG A 79 -13.09 3.67 -16.60
N LEU A 80 -12.67 2.82 -17.55
CA LEU A 80 -12.15 1.48 -17.25
C LEU A 80 -10.81 1.52 -16.52
N GLY A 81 -10.00 2.55 -16.77
CA GLY A 81 -8.70 2.78 -16.14
C GLY A 81 -8.78 3.33 -14.71
N HIS A 82 -9.95 3.75 -14.23
CA HIS A 82 -10.10 4.28 -12.87
C HIS A 82 -9.74 3.23 -11.82
N TRP A 83 -8.79 3.58 -10.94
CA TRP A 83 -8.35 2.77 -9.81
C TRP A 83 -9.46 2.54 -8.79
N ARG A 84 -10.25 3.59 -8.53
CA ARG A 84 -11.21 3.60 -7.43
C ARG A 84 -12.36 2.62 -7.65
N THR A 85 -12.99 2.21 -6.54
CA THR A 85 -14.29 1.53 -6.58
C THR A 85 -15.37 2.46 -7.16
N TYR A 86 -16.49 1.89 -7.57
CA TYR A 86 -17.68 2.66 -7.95
C TYR A 86 -18.85 2.20 -7.08
N PRO A 87 -19.36 3.03 -6.15
CA PRO A 87 -18.90 4.40 -5.82
C PRO A 87 -17.48 4.47 -5.26
N SER A 88 -16.84 5.65 -5.37
CA SER A 88 -15.44 5.87 -4.96
C SER A 88 -15.21 5.74 -3.45
N THR A 89 -16.24 6.04 -2.66
CA THR A 89 -16.25 5.79 -1.22
C THR A 89 -16.84 4.40 -0.97
N VAL A 90 -16.08 3.53 -0.31
CA VAL A 90 -16.56 2.21 0.08
C VAL A 90 -17.55 2.36 1.24
N HIS A 91 -18.72 1.78 1.05
CA HIS A 91 -19.72 1.61 2.10
C HIS A 91 -19.63 0.19 2.64
N LEU A 92 -19.51 0.06 3.96
CA LEU A 92 -19.48 -1.24 4.62
C LEU A 92 -20.88 -1.87 4.57
N PRO A 93 -21.02 -3.17 4.26
CA PRO A 93 -22.31 -3.86 4.28
C PRO A 93 -23.00 -3.69 5.63
N VAL A 94 -24.17 -3.06 5.63
CA VAL A 94 -24.85 -2.71 6.88
C VAL A 94 -25.35 -3.96 7.60
N GLU A 95 -25.95 -4.89 6.87
CA GLU A 95 -26.54 -6.12 7.42
C GLU A 95 -25.46 -7.16 7.78
N ASP A 96 -24.50 -7.38 6.89
CA ASP A 96 -23.49 -8.43 7.05
C ASP A 96 -22.35 -8.02 8.00
N LEU A 97 -22.06 -6.72 8.15
CA LEU A 97 -20.88 -6.25 8.88
C LEU A 97 -21.20 -5.22 9.96
N VAL A 98 -21.84 -4.10 9.62
CA VAL A 98 -21.98 -2.97 10.56
C VAL A 98 -22.92 -3.31 11.71
N SER A 99 -24.09 -3.89 11.44
CA SER A 99 -25.11 -4.19 12.46
C SER A 99 -24.67 -5.31 13.41
N PRO A 100 -24.10 -6.44 12.94
CA PRO A 100 -23.59 -7.49 13.82
C PRO A 100 -22.44 -7.00 14.71
N ILE A 101 -21.51 -6.21 14.17
CA ILE A 101 -20.41 -5.64 14.96
C ILE A 101 -20.95 -4.64 15.98
N THR A 102 -21.88 -3.76 15.59
CA THR A 102 -22.50 -2.80 16.52
C THR A 102 -23.18 -3.54 17.68
N THR A 103 -23.89 -4.64 17.39
CA THR A 103 -24.53 -5.50 18.39
C THR A 103 -23.51 -6.21 19.29
N LEU A 104 -22.37 -6.64 18.72
CA LEU A 104 -21.29 -7.26 19.46
C LEU A 104 -20.66 -6.29 20.47
N LEU A 105 -20.45 -5.04 20.04
CA LEU A 105 -19.79 -4.00 20.83
C LEU A 105 -20.68 -3.38 21.92
N THR A 106 -22.00 -3.65 21.97
CA THR A 106 -22.87 -3.13 23.04
C THR A 106 -22.53 -3.65 24.44
N ARG A 107 -21.80 -4.77 24.51
CA ARG A 107 -21.36 -5.40 25.76
C ARG A 107 -20.26 -4.62 26.47
N THR A 108 -19.56 -3.77 25.73
CA THR A 108 -18.36 -3.08 26.18
C THR A 108 -18.59 -1.58 26.05
N ASP A 109 -18.33 -0.82 27.11
CA ASP A 109 -18.43 0.64 27.04
C ASP A 109 -17.44 1.21 26.02
N THR A 110 -17.93 2.08 25.13
CA THR A 110 -17.13 2.77 24.11
C THR A 110 -15.93 3.52 24.69
N THR A 111 -16.01 3.99 25.93
CA THR A 111 -14.89 4.65 26.63
C THR A 111 -13.73 3.70 26.90
N HIS A 112 -14.01 2.46 27.31
CA HIS A 112 -12.99 1.43 27.50
C HIS A 112 -12.38 1.00 26.17
N ILE A 113 -13.19 0.88 25.11
CA ILE A 113 -12.69 0.57 23.76
C ILE A 113 -11.78 1.70 23.28
N LYS A 114 -12.18 2.96 23.49
CA LYS A 114 -11.35 4.13 23.14
C LYS A 114 -10.00 4.10 23.88
N GLN A 115 -10.00 3.91 25.20
CA GLN A 115 -8.76 3.84 25.98
C GLN A 115 -7.86 2.68 25.54
N ALA A 116 -8.44 1.51 25.26
CA ALA A 116 -7.70 0.36 24.74
C ALA A 116 -7.16 0.63 23.33
N ALA A 117 -7.93 1.29 22.47
CA ALA A 117 -7.50 1.70 21.13
C ALA A 117 -6.35 2.70 21.18
N GLU A 118 -6.45 3.77 21.97
CA GLU A 118 -5.37 4.73 22.13
C GLU A 118 -4.10 4.08 22.69
N LYS A 119 -4.25 3.15 23.64
CA LYS A 119 -3.12 2.38 24.17
C LYS A 119 -2.47 1.48 23.10
N ALA A 120 -3.28 0.77 22.32
CA ALA A 120 -2.80 -0.18 21.30
C ALA A 120 -2.23 0.51 20.05
N PHE A 121 -2.78 1.67 19.67
CA PHE A 121 -2.52 2.31 18.38
C PHE A 121 -1.79 3.65 18.49
N GLY A 122 -1.18 3.96 19.63
CA GLY A 122 -0.25 5.09 19.75
C GLY A 122 -0.89 6.44 20.05
N GLY A 123 -2.02 6.46 20.76
CA GLY A 123 -2.70 7.64 21.27
C GLY A 123 -3.88 8.11 20.41
N PRO A 124 -4.36 9.34 20.66
CA PRO A 124 -5.47 9.93 19.92
C PRO A 124 -5.24 9.94 18.41
N GLY A 125 -6.30 9.66 17.64
CA GLY A 125 -6.24 9.49 16.18
C GLY A 125 -5.67 8.15 15.71
N LEU A 126 -5.19 7.30 16.62
CA LEU A 126 -4.78 5.91 16.34
C LEU A 126 -3.73 5.79 15.21
N PRO A 127 -2.58 6.49 15.28
CA PRO A 127 -1.57 6.50 14.21
C PRO A 127 -0.93 5.15 13.88
N PHE A 128 -1.01 4.15 14.77
CA PHE A 128 -0.55 2.78 14.53
C PHE A 128 -1.71 1.80 14.27
N SER A 129 -2.91 2.30 13.97
CA SER A 129 -3.98 1.49 13.35
C SER A 129 -3.72 1.32 11.85
N VAL A 130 -4.67 0.77 11.12
CA VAL A 130 -4.61 0.68 9.64
C VAL A 130 -4.53 2.07 9.00
N ALA A 131 -5.23 3.06 9.55
CA ALA A 131 -5.20 4.44 9.06
C ALA A 131 -4.01 5.23 9.63
N THR A 132 -3.54 6.24 8.89
CA THR A 132 -2.58 7.25 9.40
C THR A 132 -3.23 8.62 9.33
N PRO A 133 -3.55 9.26 10.47
CA PRO A 133 -4.03 10.63 10.46
C PRO A 133 -3.04 11.56 9.78
N ALA A 134 -3.54 12.57 9.06
CA ALA A 134 -2.70 13.55 8.37
C ALA A 134 -1.70 14.23 9.33
N SER A 135 -2.16 14.59 10.54
CA SER A 135 -1.34 15.18 11.61
C SER A 135 -0.20 14.27 12.12
N LYS A 136 -0.29 12.95 11.87
CA LYS A 136 0.68 11.94 12.31
C LYS A 136 1.42 11.27 11.15
N ARG A 137 1.38 11.83 9.93
CA ARG A 137 2.15 11.31 8.77
C ARG A 137 3.66 11.27 8.98
N ASN A 138 4.19 12.13 9.86
CA ASN A 138 5.61 12.14 10.25
C ASN A 138 5.91 11.31 11.51
N ALA A 139 4.93 10.56 12.03
CA ALA A 139 5.14 9.69 13.18
C ALA A 139 6.08 8.53 12.84
N LEU A 140 6.47 7.77 13.87
CA LEU A 140 7.30 6.58 13.69
C LEU A 140 6.60 5.58 12.76
N GLN A 141 7.26 5.21 11.69
CA GLN A 141 6.74 4.28 10.69
C GLN A 141 6.82 2.84 11.22
N ARG A 142 5.77 2.40 11.91
CA ARG A 142 5.63 1.07 12.52
C ARG A 142 4.50 0.26 11.86
N GLY A 143 4.55 -1.06 12.03
CA GLY A 143 3.43 -1.94 11.69
C GLY A 143 2.19 -1.64 12.53
N ILE A 144 1.06 -2.24 12.15
CA ILE A 144 -0.18 -2.07 12.89
C ILE A 144 -0.07 -2.65 14.30
N GLY A 145 -0.74 -2.03 15.27
CA GLY A 145 -0.97 -2.64 16.58
C GLY A 145 -2.01 -3.76 16.49
N LEU A 146 -1.98 -4.70 17.45
CA LEU A 146 -2.93 -5.82 17.58
C LEU A 146 -3.07 -6.65 16.29
N GLU A 147 -2.18 -7.61 16.07
CA GLU A 147 -2.21 -8.45 14.88
C GLU A 147 -3.27 -9.55 15.00
N ALA A 148 -4.04 -9.81 13.94
CA ALA A 148 -5.05 -10.88 13.95
C ALA A 148 -4.45 -12.28 14.25
N GLY A 149 -3.20 -12.51 13.81
CA GLY A 149 -2.47 -13.75 14.03
C GLY A 149 -1.93 -13.95 15.44
N GLN A 150 -2.00 -12.96 16.33
CA GLN A 150 -1.42 -13.08 17.67
C GLN A 150 -2.21 -14.07 18.53
N GLY A 151 -1.51 -14.96 19.23
CA GLY A 151 -2.14 -16.05 19.99
C GLY A 151 -2.93 -15.61 21.23
N ARG A 152 -2.67 -14.41 21.78
CA ARG A 152 -3.34 -13.90 22.97
C ARG A 152 -3.86 -12.48 22.74
N MET A 153 -5.16 -12.31 22.96
CA MET A 153 -5.84 -11.02 23.09
C MET A 153 -6.74 -11.11 24.33
N SER A 154 -6.83 -10.02 25.08
CA SER A 154 -7.93 -9.81 26.02
C SER A 154 -9.24 -9.56 25.27
N GLU A 155 -10.36 -9.65 25.97
CA GLU A 155 -11.69 -9.36 25.39
C GLU A 155 -11.77 -7.94 24.83
N ILE A 156 -11.23 -6.96 25.57
CA ILE A 156 -11.22 -5.56 25.17
C ILE A 156 -10.31 -5.30 23.97
N GLU A 157 -9.16 -5.97 23.88
CA GLU A 157 -8.27 -5.87 22.71
C GLU A 157 -8.93 -6.48 21.46
N ALA A 158 -9.68 -7.57 21.62
CA ALA A 158 -10.42 -8.17 20.51
C ALA A 158 -11.56 -7.26 20.02
N ASP A 159 -12.32 -6.64 20.93
CA ASP A 159 -13.33 -5.62 20.58
C ASP A 159 -12.67 -4.41 19.91
N THR A 160 -11.53 -3.97 20.43
CA THR A 160 -10.74 -2.86 19.89
C THR A 160 -10.30 -3.15 18.46
N PHE A 161 -9.75 -4.34 18.18
CA PHE A 161 -9.33 -4.74 16.84
C PHE A 161 -10.50 -4.68 15.84
N ILE A 162 -11.66 -5.25 16.21
CA ILE A 162 -12.85 -5.26 15.37
C ILE A 162 -13.40 -3.85 15.15
N ALA A 163 -13.39 -3.01 16.17
CA ALA A 163 -13.96 -1.67 16.09
C ALA A 163 -13.09 -0.68 15.29
N THR A 164 -11.76 -0.86 15.28
CA THR A 164 -10.83 0.10 14.65
C THR A 164 -10.20 -0.40 13.36
N ASN A 165 -9.56 -1.57 13.36
CA ASN A 165 -8.78 -2.06 12.21
C ASN A 165 -9.66 -2.73 11.16
N TYR A 166 -10.68 -3.49 11.57
CA TYR A 166 -11.50 -4.30 10.66
C TYR A 166 -12.17 -3.48 9.54
N PRO A 167 -12.84 -2.32 9.81
CA PRO A 167 -13.46 -1.51 8.76
C PRO A 167 -12.46 -1.05 7.69
N GLY A 168 -11.27 -0.67 8.14
CA GLY A 168 -10.21 -0.19 7.25
C GLY A 168 -9.62 -1.31 6.41
N MET A 169 -9.31 -2.46 7.02
CA MET A 169 -8.82 -3.65 6.32
C MET A 169 -9.82 -4.18 5.28
N TYR A 170 -11.12 -4.16 5.60
CA TYR A 170 -12.16 -4.53 4.64
C TYR A 170 -12.13 -3.59 3.43
N SER A 171 -12.01 -2.30 3.67
CA SER A 171 -12.06 -1.28 2.63
C SER A 171 -10.85 -1.36 1.69
N THR A 172 -9.64 -1.49 2.23
CA THR A 172 -8.43 -1.65 1.42
C THR A 172 -8.44 -2.97 0.65
N ALA A 173 -8.83 -4.08 1.27
CA ALA A 173 -8.97 -5.37 0.58
C ALA A 173 -10.00 -5.30 -0.56
N THR A 174 -11.15 -4.65 -0.33
CA THR A 174 -12.19 -4.45 -1.37
C THR A 174 -11.63 -3.74 -2.59
N SER A 175 -10.90 -2.63 -2.38
CA SER A 175 -10.32 -1.85 -3.49
C SER A 175 -9.31 -2.66 -4.32
N ILE A 176 -8.44 -3.43 -3.66
CA ILE A 176 -7.45 -4.28 -4.32
C ILE A 176 -8.13 -5.41 -5.10
N LEU A 177 -9.10 -6.08 -4.49
CA LEU A 177 -9.80 -7.19 -5.14
C LEU A 177 -10.66 -6.71 -6.32
N VAL A 178 -11.25 -5.51 -6.25
CA VAL A 178 -11.93 -4.88 -7.39
C VAL A 178 -10.94 -4.56 -8.51
N GLU A 179 -9.75 -4.04 -8.22
CA GLU A 179 -8.70 -3.85 -9.23
C GLU A 179 -8.30 -5.19 -9.88
N VAL A 180 -8.05 -6.22 -9.07
CA VAL A 180 -7.69 -7.55 -9.58
C VAL A 180 -8.79 -8.11 -10.49
N ARG A 181 -10.06 -8.01 -10.07
CA ARG A 181 -11.23 -8.37 -10.88
C ARG A 181 -11.28 -7.58 -12.20
N LYS A 182 -11.08 -6.26 -12.17
CA LYS A 182 -11.08 -5.41 -13.38
C LYS A 182 -9.99 -5.85 -14.38
N ARG A 183 -8.80 -6.21 -13.89
CA ARG A 183 -7.67 -6.58 -14.75
C ARG A 183 -7.73 -8.00 -15.29
N LEU A 184 -8.23 -8.95 -14.51
CA LEU A 184 -8.38 -10.35 -14.94
C LEU A 184 -9.69 -10.59 -15.71
N GLY A 185 -10.67 -9.70 -15.57
CA GLY A 185 -11.98 -9.80 -16.18
C GLY A 185 -12.90 -10.80 -15.49
N SER A 186 -14.20 -10.75 -15.82
CA SER A 186 -15.22 -11.62 -15.20
C SER A 186 -15.00 -13.10 -15.50
N GLN A 187 -14.48 -13.44 -16.68
CA GLN A 187 -14.23 -14.84 -17.09
C GLN A 187 -13.27 -15.57 -16.15
N TRP A 188 -12.28 -14.87 -15.59
CA TRP A 188 -11.39 -15.44 -14.60
C TRP A 188 -12.15 -15.91 -13.36
N LEU A 189 -13.05 -15.09 -12.82
CA LEU A 189 -13.80 -15.47 -11.62
C LEU A 189 -14.84 -16.57 -11.91
N HIS A 190 -15.47 -16.57 -13.09
CA HIS A 190 -16.34 -17.68 -13.52
C HIS A 190 -15.57 -19.01 -13.59
N THR A 191 -14.39 -19.00 -14.19
CA THR A 191 -13.49 -20.15 -14.22
C THR A 191 -13.18 -20.60 -12.80
N LEU A 192 -12.83 -19.67 -11.91
CA LEU A 192 -12.52 -19.98 -10.51
C LEU A 192 -13.72 -20.54 -9.72
N MET A 193 -14.94 -20.07 -9.99
CA MET A 193 -16.17 -20.58 -9.38
C MET A 193 -16.53 -21.99 -9.87
N SER A 194 -16.22 -22.33 -11.13
CA SER A 194 -16.44 -23.66 -11.69
C SER A 194 -15.41 -24.71 -11.25
N ARG A 195 -14.28 -24.28 -10.66
CA ARG A 195 -13.19 -25.17 -10.23
C ARG A 195 -13.61 -26.10 -9.08
N ASN A 196 -12.78 -27.12 -8.87
CA ASN A 196 -12.92 -28.11 -7.78
C ASN A 196 -14.24 -28.88 -7.83
N GLY A 197 -14.70 -29.27 -9.02
CA GLY A 197 -15.99 -29.94 -9.18
C GLY A 197 -17.19 -29.06 -8.81
N GLY A 198 -17.03 -27.74 -8.88
CA GLY A 198 -18.03 -26.77 -8.50
C GLY A 198 -18.06 -26.43 -7.01
N ASP A 199 -17.06 -26.83 -6.20
CA ASP A 199 -16.92 -26.40 -4.80
C ASP A 199 -16.51 -24.91 -4.67
N GLY A 200 -16.10 -24.28 -5.77
CA GLY A 200 -15.71 -22.88 -5.83
C GLY A 200 -14.28 -22.60 -5.32
N PRO A 201 -13.89 -21.32 -5.27
CA PRO A 201 -12.56 -20.89 -4.88
C PRO A 201 -12.23 -21.16 -3.42
N ARG A 202 -10.96 -21.48 -3.17
CA ARG A 202 -10.36 -21.52 -1.83
C ARG A 202 -9.61 -20.21 -1.55
N MET A 203 -10.11 -19.43 -0.60
CA MET A 203 -9.55 -18.14 -0.20
C MET A 203 -8.89 -18.25 1.17
N LEU A 204 -7.68 -17.68 1.33
CA LEU A 204 -6.98 -17.53 2.60
C LEU A 204 -6.77 -16.05 2.95
N ASP A 205 -7.26 -15.64 4.11
CA ASP A 205 -6.99 -14.32 4.70
C ASP A 205 -5.96 -14.46 5.83
N VAL A 206 -4.82 -13.80 5.66
CA VAL A 206 -3.73 -13.74 6.64
C VAL A 206 -3.54 -12.29 7.08
N GLY A 207 -3.82 -12.02 8.36
CA GLY A 207 -3.56 -10.72 8.98
C GLY A 207 -4.74 -9.76 9.05
N ALA A 208 -5.75 -9.88 8.16
CA ALA A 208 -6.90 -8.97 8.18
C ALA A 208 -8.02 -9.40 9.15
N GLY A 209 -7.86 -10.53 9.84
CA GLY A 209 -8.86 -11.03 10.78
C GLY A 209 -10.20 -11.36 10.13
N GLY A 210 -10.22 -11.70 8.85
CA GLY A 210 -11.44 -12.05 8.10
C GLY A 210 -12.04 -10.89 7.31
N ALA A 211 -11.50 -9.68 7.44
CA ALA A 211 -11.97 -8.52 6.70
C ALA A 211 -11.73 -8.66 5.18
N ALA A 212 -10.61 -9.27 4.77
CA ALA A 212 -10.35 -9.56 3.36
C ALA A 212 -11.23 -10.72 2.86
N ALA A 213 -11.50 -11.71 3.71
CA ALA A 213 -12.45 -12.79 3.38
C ALA A 213 -13.89 -12.28 3.21
N ALA A 214 -14.32 -11.29 4.01
CA ALA A 214 -15.60 -10.61 3.84
C ALA A 214 -15.65 -9.81 2.53
N ALA A 215 -14.59 -9.05 2.21
CA ALA A 215 -14.49 -8.31 0.94
C ALA A 215 -14.53 -9.26 -0.27
N TRP A 216 -13.82 -10.38 -0.20
CA TRP A 216 -13.86 -11.43 -1.22
C TRP A 216 -15.27 -11.99 -1.43
N GLN A 217 -15.98 -12.29 -0.34
CA GLN A 217 -17.35 -12.80 -0.40
C GLN A 217 -18.28 -11.84 -1.14
N GLU A 218 -18.19 -10.53 -0.91
CA GLU A 218 -19.02 -9.54 -1.62
C GLU A 218 -18.75 -9.51 -3.11
N ILE A 219 -17.48 -9.63 -3.52
CA ILE A 219 -17.10 -9.63 -4.94
C ILE A 219 -17.60 -10.89 -5.65
N VAL A 220 -17.46 -12.06 -5.01
CA VAL A 220 -17.96 -13.31 -5.56
C VAL A 220 -19.50 -13.33 -5.60
N LYS A 221 -20.19 -12.82 -4.57
CA LYS A 221 -21.65 -12.65 -4.58
C LYS A 221 -22.11 -11.75 -5.73
N ALA A 222 -21.44 -10.61 -5.93
CA ALA A 222 -21.79 -9.67 -6.99
C ALA A 222 -21.63 -10.30 -8.38
N GLU A 223 -20.53 -11.01 -8.63
CA GLU A 223 -20.31 -11.70 -9.92
C GLU A 223 -21.26 -12.88 -10.13
N TRP A 224 -21.59 -13.61 -9.07
CA TRP A 224 -22.61 -14.66 -9.14
C TRP A 224 -23.99 -14.10 -9.49
N GLN A 225 -24.36 -12.95 -8.91
CA GLN A 225 -25.62 -12.29 -9.23
C GLN A 225 -25.65 -11.83 -10.69
N LEU A 226 -24.55 -11.25 -11.19
CA LEU A 226 -24.43 -10.89 -12.61
C LEU A 226 -24.53 -12.11 -13.53
N ALA A 227 -23.92 -13.23 -13.15
CA ALA A 227 -24.03 -14.51 -13.88
C ALA A 227 -25.49 -14.99 -13.94
N LYS A 228 -26.21 -14.87 -12.82
CA LYS A 228 -27.63 -15.25 -12.71
C LYS A 228 -28.51 -14.36 -13.57
N ASP A 229 -28.28 -13.05 -13.57
CA ASP A 229 -29.03 -12.08 -14.38
C ASP A 229 -28.81 -12.33 -15.88
N ARG A 230 -27.66 -12.88 -16.29
CA ARG A 230 -27.38 -13.34 -17.66
C ARG A 230 -27.96 -14.72 -17.99
N GLY A 231 -28.47 -15.45 -16.99
CA GLY A 231 -28.94 -16.84 -17.15
C GLY A 231 -27.82 -17.88 -17.23
N GLU A 232 -26.57 -17.51 -16.92
CA GLU A 232 -25.39 -18.39 -16.97
C GLU A 232 -25.23 -19.23 -15.68
N ALA A 233 -25.85 -18.79 -14.57
CA ALA A 233 -25.78 -19.47 -13.27
C ALA A 233 -27.18 -19.74 -12.70
N SER A 234 -27.34 -20.89 -12.02
CA SER A 234 -28.57 -21.27 -11.32
C SER A 234 -28.26 -21.81 -9.92
N GLY A 235 -29.21 -21.68 -8.99
CA GLY A 235 -29.09 -22.17 -7.60
C GLY A 235 -28.84 -21.09 -6.53
N TYR A 236 -28.54 -21.55 -5.31
CA TYR A 236 -28.39 -20.71 -4.12
C TYR A 236 -26.93 -20.38 -3.84
N GLY A 237 -26.56 -19.11 -3.99
CA GLY A 237 -25.31 -18.51 -3.54
C GLY A 237 -24.04 -18.98 -4.26
N PRO A 238 -22.98 -18.16 -4.28
CA PRO A 238 -21.68 -18.61 -4.75
C PRO A 238 -21.08 -19.64 -3.78
N LYS A 239 -20.61 -20.75 -4.33
CA LYS A 239 -19.84 -21.75 -3.58
C LYS A 239 -18.40 -21.27 -3.39
N GLY A 240 -17.77 -21.67 -2.30
CA GLY A 240 -16.37 -21.37 -2.01
C GLY A 240 -16.00 -21.64 -0.56
N LYS A 241 -14.71 -21.89 -0.29
CA LYS A 241 -14.20 -22.14 1.06
C LYS A 241 -13.31 -20.99 1.49
N LYS A 242 -13.70 -20.31 2.57
CA LYS A 242 -12.90 -19.22 3.18
C LYS A 242 -12.14 -19.75 4.37
N SER A 243 -10.85 -19.47 4.43
CA SER A 243 -10.00 -19.73 5.59
C SER A 243 -9.41 -18.41 6.10
N VAL A 244 -9.41 -18.21 7.42
CA VAL A 244 -8.90 -16.99 8.05
C VAL A 244 -7.95 -17.36 9.17
N VAL A 245 -6.77 -16.74 9.19
CA VAL A 245 -5.81 -16.90 10.30
C VAL A 245 -6.17 -15.93 11.43
N VAL A 246 -6.63 -16.48 12.55
CA VAL A 246 -6.94 -15.75 13.78
C VAL A 246 -6.37 -16.50 14.97
N GLY A 247 -5.33 -15.94 15.58
CA GLY A 247 -4.59 -16.60 16.66
C GLY A 247 -5.37 -16.70 17.96
N SER A 248 -5.98 -15.58 18.39
CA SER A 248 -6.66 -15.53 19.68
C SER A 248 -8.08 -16.07 19.61
N ASP A 249 -8.44 -16.92 20.58
CA ASP A 249 -9.79 -17.44 20.77
C ASP A 249 -10.84 -16.34 20.97
N HIS A 250 -10.50 -15.27 21.70
CA HIS A 250 -11.41 -14.15 21.97
C HIS A 250 -11.79 -13.41 20.69
N LEU A 251 -10.82 -13.19 19.80
CA LEU A 251 -11.03 -12.55 18.51
C LEU A 251 -11.77 -13.50 17.56
N ARG A 252 -11.37 -14.77 17.51
CA ARG A 252 -12.01 -15.80 16.68
C ARG A 252 -13.49 -15.96 17.00
N HIS A 253 -13.84 -16.08 18.27
CA HIS A 253 -15.23 -16.22 18.72
C HIS A 253 -16.10 -14.99 18.39
N ARG A 254 -15.51 -13.80 18.27
CA ARG A 254 -16.21 -12.58 17.87
C ARG A 254 -16.44 -12.53 16.37
N ILE A 255 -15.41 -12.80 15.58
CA ILE A 255 -15.49 -12.81 14.11
C ILE A 255 -16.45 -13.90 13.62
N SER A 256 -16.46 -15.08 14.25
CA SER A 256 -17.34 -16.19 13.85
C SER A 256 -18.83 -15.89 13.99
N ARG A 257 -19.22 -14.81 14.69
CA ARG A 257 -20.63 -14.42 14.84
C ARG A 257 -21.22 -13.74 13.61
N PHE A 258 -20.38 -13.14 12.77
CA PHE A 258 -20.83 -12.41 11.59
C PHE A 258 -20.16 -12.89 10.31
N LEU A 259 -18.97 -13.50 10.40
CA LEU A 259 -18.31 -14.12 9.26
C LEU A 259 -18.66 -15.63 9.20
N HIS A 260 -19.79 -15.92 8.56
CA HIS A 260 -20.29 -17.29 8.38
C HIS A 260 -19.49 -18.09 7.33
N ASP A 261 -19.65 -19.42 7.30
CA ASP A 261 -19.04 -20.33 6.32
C ASP A 261 -17.52 -20.16 6.17
N THR A 262 -16.84 -20.01 7.31
CA THR A 262 -15.41 -19.69 7.37
C THR A 262 -14.67 -20.62 8.31
N SER A 263 -13.57 -21.19 7.81
CA SER A 263 -12.64 -22.00 8.58
C SER A 263 -11.62 -21.11 9.27
N PHE A 264 -11.58 -21.12 10.60
CA PHE A 264 -10.61 -20.33 11.35
C PHE A 264 -9.37 -21.17 11.70
N LEU A 265 -8.21 -20.67 11.30
CA LEU A 265 -6.91 -21.28 11.58
C LEU A 265 -6.23 -20.53 12.72
N PRO A 266 -5.81 -21.19 13.82
CA PRO A 266 -5.13 -20.53 14.93
C PRO A 266 -3.72 -20.04 14.57
N ARG A 267 -3.11 -20.61 13.53
CA ARG A 267 -1.83 -20.20 13.00
C ARG A 267 -1.74 -20.57 11.53
N LEU A 268 -0.87 -19.89 10.80
CA LEU A 268 -0.55 -20.24 9.42
C LEU A 268 0.07 -21.66 9.39
N PRO A 269 -0.40 -22.56 8.52
CA PRO A 269 0.29 -23.83 8.27
C PRO A 269 1.72 -23.57 7.82
N ASP A 270 2.68 -24.35 8.30
CA ASP A 270 4.10 -24.19 7.95
C ASP A 270 4.53 -25.32 7.02
N TYR A 271 4.40 -25.12 5.71
CA TYR A 271 4.67 -26.16 4.71
C TYR A 271 6.15 -26.34 4.39
N LEU A 272 6.99 -25.36 4.73
CA LEU A 272 8.44 -25.42 4.54
C LEU A 272 9.09 -26.41 5.50
N HIS A 273 8.66 -26.40 6.76
CA HIS A 273 9.22 -27.27 7.81
C HIS A 273 8.33 -28.47 8.13
N SER A 274 7.10 -28.52 7.60
CA SER A 274 6.31 -29.74 7.57
C SER A 274 6.82 -30.63 6.44
N GLY A 275 7.97 -31.25 6.65
CA GLY A 275 8.45 -32.31 5.77
C GLY A 275 7.35 -33.36 5.56
N ASN A 276 7.42 -34.09 4.43
CA ASN A 276 6.73 -35.37 4.32
C ASN A 276 7.32 -36.28 5.41
N HIS A 277 6.79 -36.20 6.62
CA HIS A 277 7.18 -37.05 7.73
C HIS A 277 6.25 -38.28 7.66
N PRO A 278 6.70 -39.43 7.13
CA PRO A 278 5.95 -40.68 7.24
C PRO A 278 5.75 -41.11 8.70
N ASP A 279 6.54 -40.57 9.64
CA ASP A 279 6.59 -41.01 11.03
C ASP A 279 5.90 -40.05 12.02
N LYS A 280 4.66 -39.64 11.77
CA LYS A 280 3.80 -39.04 12.81
C LYS A 280 2.60 -39.91 13.13
N ILE A 281 2.75 -40.72 14.18
CA ILE A 281 1.91 -41.10 15.37
C ILE A 281 0.36 -41.02 15.31
N ASP A 282 -0.26 -40.53 14.24
CA ASP A 282 -1.70 -40.66 14.02
C ASP A 282 -1.91 -41.75 12.96
N ASP A 283 -2.61 -42.83 13.32
CA ASP A 283 -2.91 -44.02 12.51
C ASP A 283 -3.80 -43.71 11.26
N SER A 284 -3.72 -42.51 10.71
CA SER A 284 -4.35 -42.19 9.44
C SER A 284 -3.40 -42.54 8.29
N GLU A 285 -3.69 -43.65 7.60
CA GLU A 285 -2.95 -44.18 6.43
C GLU A 285 -2.85 -43.20 5.24
N THR A 286 -3.45 -42.01 5.31
CA THR A 286 -3.40 -40.97 4.28
C THR A 286 -2.54 -39.79 4.73
N PRO A 287 -1.46 -39.44 4.00
CA PRO A 287 -0.76 -38.18 4.20
C PRO A 287 -1.76 -37.01 4.17
N LEU A 288 -1.74 -36.13 5.18
CA LEU A 288 -2.55 -34.92 5.19
C LEU A 288 -2.31 -34.15 3.88
N GLN A 289 -3.32 -34.09 3.02
CA GLN A 289 -3.22 -33.36 1.76
C GLN A 289 -2.87 -31.89 2.05
N ARG A 290 -1.77 -31.40 1.46
CA ARG A 290 -1.39 -29.98 1.54
C ARG A 290 -2.52 -29.15 0.94
N LYS A 291 -3.13 -28.27 1.75
CA LYS A 291 -4.22 -27.42 1.31
C LYS A 291 -3.63 -26.27 0.48
N GLN A 292 -3.96 -26.26 -0.81
CA GLN A 292 -3.66 -25.15 -1.69
C GLN A 292 -4.82 -24.16 -1.73
N PHE A 293 -4.50 -22.89 -1.95
CA PHE A 293 -5.46 -21.79 -2.05
C PHE A 293 -5.39 -21.14 -3.42
N ASP A 294 -6.55 -20.80 -3.96
CA ASP A 294 -6.68 -20.10 -5.24
C ASP A 294 -6.41 -18.60 -5.08
N VAL A 295 -6.74 -18.03 -3.91
CA VAL A 295 -6.49 -16.64 -3.57
C VAL A 295 -5.97 -16.54 -2.15
N ILE A 296 -4.87 -15.83 -1.96
CA ILE A 296 -4.27 -15.54 -0.67
C ILE A 296 -4.14 -14.02 -0.53
N VAL A 297 -4.70 -13.45 0.55
CA VAL A 297 -4.51 -12.04 0.91
C VAL A 297 -3.73 -11.95 2.22
N ALA A 298 -2.52 -11.42 2.15
CA ALA A 298 -1.65 -11.13 3.29
C ALA A 298 -1.68 -9.62 3.60
N SER A 299 -2.32 -9.25 4.70
CA SER A 299 -2.55 -7.85 5.10
C SER A 299 -1.74 -7.48 6.33
N HIS A 300 -0.90 -6.45 6.22
CA HIS A 300 -0.20 -5.83 7.35
C HIS A 300 0.72 -6.77 8.16
N MET A 301 1.24 -7.82 7.53
CA MET A 301 2.09 -8.83 8.18
C MET A 301 3.59 -8.59 8.00
N LEU A 302 4.02 -7.68 7.12
CA LEU A 302 5.44 -7.55 6.77
C LEU A 302 6.20 -6.68 7.77
N LEU A 303 5.62 -5.56 8.19
CA LEU A 303 6.29 -4.61 9.09
C LEU A 303 6.53 -5.14 10.51
N PRO A 304 5.63 -5.94 11.11
CA PRO A 304 5.91 -6.58 12.39
C PRO A 304 7.07 -7.58 12.33
N LEU A 305 7.33 -8.18 11.16
CA LEU A 305 8.47 -9.07 10.94
C LEU A 305 9.74 -8.24 10.70
N HIS A 306 10.49 -7.98 11.77
CA HIS A 306 11.69 -7.14 11.71
C HIS A 306 12.83 -7.79 10.94
N GLU A 307 13.05 -9.09 11.17
CA GLU A 307 14.12 -9.85 10.53
C GLU A 307 13.78 -10.19 9.08
N GLU A 308 14.73 -9.95 8.18
CA GLU A 308 14.58 -10.21 6.75
C GLU A 308 14.29 -11.68 6.45
N TRP A 309 15.01 -12.61 7.09
CA TRP A 309 14.80 -14.04 6.89
C TRP A 309 13.38 -14.50 7.28
N ARG A 310 12.76 -13.86 8.28
CA ARG A 310 11.37 -14.16 8.67
C ARG A 310 10.38 -13.69 7.61
N ARG A 311 10.60 -12.50 7.05
CA ARG A 311 9.81 -12.03 5.90
C ARG A 311 9.98 -12.96 4.72
N LYS A 312 11.20 -13.43 4.45
CA LYS A 312 11.46 -14.39 3.38
C LYS A 312 10.71 -15.71 3.59
N ALA A 313 10.92 -16.36 4.73
CA ALA A 313 10.24 -17.61 5.07
C ALA A 313 8.70 -17.45 5.07
N PHE A 314 8.18 -16.29 5.49
CA PHE A 314 6.75 -16.01 5.41
C PHE A 314 6.24 -16.00 3.98
N ILE A 315 6.91 -15.30 3.05
CA ILE A 315 6.54 -15.28 1.64
C ILE A 315 6.69 -16.66 0.99
N ASP A 316 7.74 -17.41 1.33
CA ASP A 316 7.99 -18.76 0.80
C ASP A 316 6.86 -19.71 1.16
N ASN A 317 6.42 -19.64 2.43
CA ASN A 317 5.31 -20.44 2.91
C ASN A 317 3.99 -20.05 2.24
N LEU A 318 3.74 -18.74 2.02
CA LEU A 318 2.56 -18.29 1.27
C LEU A 318 2.59 -18.76 -0.19
N TRP A 319 3.76 -18.71 -0.84
CA TRP A 319 3.93 -19.17 -2.21
C TRP A 319 3.67 -20.67 -2.33
N GLU A 320 4.18 -21.49 -1.41
CA GLU A 320 3.95 -22.94 -1.37
C GLU A 320 2.47 -23.30 -1.16
N MET A 321 1.74 -22.50 -0.38
CA MET A 321 0.29 -22.65 -0.19
C MET A 321 -0.54 -22.16 -1.39
N LEU A 322 0.05 -21.38 -2.30
CA LEU A 322 -0.64 -20.82 -3.44
C LEU A 322 -0.75 -21.86 -4.57
N SER A 323 -1.95 -22.01 -5.14
CA SER A 323 -2.16 -22.92 -6.26
C SER A 323 -1.25 -22.55 -7.44
N PRO A 324 -0.52 -23.53 -8.02
CA PRO A 324 0.28 -23.29 -9.22
C PRO A 324 -0.59 -23.09 -10.46
N ASP A 325 -1.90 -23.41 -10.40
CA ASP A 325 -2.80 -23.31 -11.54
C ASP A 325 -3.44 -21.91 -11.65
N GLY A 326 -2.64 -20.85 -11.68
CA GLY A 326 -3.15 -19.48 -11.79
C GLY A 326 -3.61 -18.87 -10.47
N GLY A 327 -3.08 -19.32 -9.33
CA GLY A 327 -3.41 -18.78 -8.01
C GLY A 327 -2.95 -17.33 -7.84
N ILE A 328 -3.67 -16.55 -7.04
CA ILE A 328 -3.39 -15.12 -6.80
C ILE A 328 -2.88 -14.88 -5.38
N LEU A 329 -1.71 -14.29 -5.26
CA LEU A 329 -1.16 -13.78 -4.01
C LEU A 329 -1.24 -12.25 -3.99
N ILE A 330 -1.94 -11.72 -2.99
CA ILE A 330 -2.05 -10.29 -2.70
C ILE A 330 -1.30 -10.04 -1.39
N VAL A 331 -0.36 -9.09 -1.43
CA VAL A 331 0.37 -8.64 -0.24
C VAL A 331 0.18 -7.13 -0.14
N LEU A 332 -0.32 -6.65 1.01
CA LEU A 332 -0.51 -5.23 1.27
C LEU A 332 0.00 -4.81 2.64
N GLU A 333 0.43 -3.56 2.70
CA GLU A 333 0.98 -2.94 3.89
C GLU A 333 0.58 -1.47 3.97
N LYS A 334 0.78 -0.86 5.14
CA LYS A 334 0.42 0.54 5.41
C LYS A 334 1.10 1.53 4.44
N GLY A 335 0.37 2.56 4.02
CA GLY A 335 0.78 3.54 2.99
C GLY A 335 1.75 4.57 3.52
N MET A 336 2.96 4.13 3.81
CA MET A 336 4.07 4.97 4.26
C MET A 336 5.38 4.44 3.66
N PRO A 337 6.47 5.23 3.65
CA PRO A 337 7.72 4.82 3.02
C PRO A 337 8.20 3.42 3.40
N ARG A 338 8.21 3.05 4.68
CA ARG A 338 8.60 1.72 5.14
C ARG A 338 7.64 0.61 4.72
N GLY A 339 6.33 0.89 4.67
CA GLY A 339 5.35 -0.08 4.19
C GLY A 339 5.49 -0.33 2.69
N PHE A 340 5.75 0.73 1.91
CA PHE A 340 6.12 0.61 0.50
C PHE A 340 7.42 -0.19 0.32
N GLU A 341 8.47 0.10 1.09
CA GLU A 341 9.74 -0.64 1.02
C GLU A 341 9.52 -2.13 1.26
N ALA A 342 8.72 -2.51 2.26
CA ALA A 342 8.39 -3.91 2.54
C ALA A 342 7.68 -4.61 1.36
N VAL A 343 6.68 -3.95 0.75
CA VAL A 343 5.97 -4.50 -0.41
C VAL A 343 6.85 -4.54 -1.66
N ALA A 344 7.70 -3.53 -1.86
CA ALA A 344 8.62 -3.46 -2.99
C ALA A 344 9.73 -4.51 -2.89
N ASP A 345 10.17 -4.85 -1.68
CA ASP A 345 11.08 -5.96 -1.39
C ASP A 345 10.44 -7.30 -1.78
N VAL A 346 9.19 -7.54 -1.38
CA VAL A 346 8.41 -8.71 -1.81
C VAL A 346 8.28 -8.77 -3.33
N ARG A 347 7.98 -7.63 -3.99
CA ARG A 347 7.92 -7.56 -5.46
C ARG A 347 9.24 -7.95 -6.12
N ALA A 348 10.35 -7.36 -5.66
CA ALA A 348 11.67 -7.63 -6.23
C ALA A 348 12.02 -9.11 -6.07
N ARG A 349 11.76 -9.67 -4.90
CA ARG A 349 11.98 -11.08 -4.61
C ARG A 349 11.15 -12.01 -5.50
N LEU A 350 9.84 -11.77 -5.61
CA LEU A 350 8.96 -12.59 -6.45
C LEU A 350 9.44 -12.63 -7.91
N LEU A 351 9.88 -11.50 -8.46
CA LEU A 351 10.42 -11.42 -9.83
C LEU A 351 11.80 -12.09 -9.99
N ASN A 352 12.64 -12.04 -8.95
CA ASN A 352 14.02 -12.55 -9.02
C ASN A 352 14.15 -14.03 -8.62
N GLU A 353 13.22 -14.57 -7.83
CA GLU A 353 13.32 -15.91 -7.23
C GLU A 353 12.18 -16.85 -7.64
N PHE A 354 10.98 -16.35 -7.96
CA PHE A 354 9.79 -17.20 -8.13
C PHE A 354 9.17 -17.14 -9.53
N ILE A 355 9.17 -15.98 -10.18
CA ILE A 355 8.36 -15.71 -11.36
C ILE A 355 9.24 -15.58 -12.61
N GLU A 356 8.94 -16.37 -13.64
CA GLU A 356 9.28 -16.11 -15.02
C GLU A 356 8.18 -15.24 -15.64
N ALA A 357 8.46 -13.96 -15.82
CA ALA A 357 7.50 -13.02 -16.36
C ALA A 357 7.36 -13.18 -17.89
N PRO A 358 6.19 -12.88 -18.48
CA PRO A 358 6.00 -12.93 -19.94
C PRO A 358 6.91 -11.98 -20.72
N THR A 359 7.33 -10.88 -20.09
CA THR A 359 8.21 -9.86 -20.69
C THR A 359 9.65 -9.94 -20.18
N SER A 360 10.06 -11.10 -19.62
CA SER A 360 11.44 -11.29 -19.16
C SER A 360 12.40 -11.24 -20.34
N ASP A 361 13.49 -10.49 -20.23
CA ASP A 361 14.61 -10.69 -21.14
C ASP A 361 15.17 -12.12 -20.92
N PRO A 362 15.58 -12.83 -22.00
CA PRO A 362 16.26 -14.11 -21.87
C PRO A 362 17.44 -13.98 -20.90
N GLN A 363 17.52 -14.84 -19.89
CA GLN A 363 18.57 -14.76 -18.88
C GLN A 363 19.96 -14.82 -19.55
N VAL A 364 20.74 -13.74 -19.42
CA VAL A 364 22.19 -13.80 -19.61
C VAL A 364 22.77 -14.16 -18.24
N PRO A 365 23.45 -15.31 -18.07
CA PRO A 365 24.11 -15.64 -16.82
C PRO A 365 25.04 -14.50 -16.41
N SER A 366 24.79 -13.91 -15.23
CA SER A 366 25.67 -12.86 -14.71
C SER A 366 27.00 -13.49 -14.29
N PRO A 367 28.16 -12.97 -14.74
CA PRO A 367 29.47 -13.55 -14.44
C PRO A 367 29.90 -13.44 -12.97
N ASP A 368 29.14 -12.73 -12.13
CA ASP A 368 29.53 -12.36 -10.76
C ASP A 368 28.97 -13.29 -9.65
N HIS A 369 28.21 -14.34 -10.00
CA HIS A 369 27.67 -15.28 -9.00
C HIS A 369 28.35 -16.67 -9.09
N PRO A 370 29.20 -17.05 -8.12
CA PRO A 370 29.76 -18.39 -8.07
C PRO A 370 28.65 -19.44 -7.87
N GLU A 371 28.75 -20.53 -8.63
CA GLU A 371 27.85 -21.66 -8.80
C GLU A 371 27.63 -22.51 -7.53
N THR A 372 27.23 -21.94 -6.39
CA THR A 372 27.19 -22.71 -5.12
C THR A 372 25.80 -23.16 -4.67
N GLU A 373 24.70 -22.64 -5.24
CA GLU A 373 23.35 -23.14 -4.98
C GLU A 373 22.53 -23.05 -6.28
N PRO A 374 21.91 -24.14 -6.79
CA PRO A 374 20.99 -24.04 -7.91
C PRO A 374 19.82 -23.16 -7.48
N LEU A 375 19.67 -22.00 -8.12
CA LEU A 375 18.50 -21.15 -7.92
C LEU A 375 17.24 -21.99 -8.17
N PRO A 376 16.19 -21.86 -7.35
CA PRO A 376 14.91 -22.51 -7.61
C PRO A 376 14.47 -22.22 -9.04
N GLU A 377 14.02 -23.24 -9.77
CA GLU A 377 13.42 -23.05 -11.09
C GLU A 377 12.23 -22.11 -10.92
N ARG A 378 12.30 -20.96 -11.60
CA ARG A 378 11.22 -19.99 -11.58
C ARG A 378 10.04 -20.57 -12.36
N GLU A 379 8.83 -20.25 -11.92
CA GLU A 379 7.61 -20.72 -12.57
C GLU A 379 7.00 -19.58 -13.38
N HIS A 380 6.25 -19.94 -14.43
CA HIS A 380 5.47 -18.94 -15.16
C HIS A 380 4.58 -18.15 -14.20
N GLY A 381 4.56 -16.83 -14.31
CA GLY A 381 3.75 -16.00 -13.42
C GLY A 381 3.75 -14.54 -13.86
N SER A 382 2.87 -13.74 -13.28
CA SER A 382 2.81 -12.33 -13.67
C SER A 382 2.31 -11.41 -12.55
N ILE A 383 2.83 -10.19 -12.51
CA ILE A 383 2.21 -9.12 -11.72
C ILE A 383 0.88 -8.74 -12.37
N ILE A 384 -0.19 -8.83 -11.59
CA ILE A 384 -1.54 -8.40 -12.00
C ILE A 384 -1.67 -6.90 -11.74
N ALA A 385 -1.36 -6.45 -10.52
CA ALA A 385 -1.53 -5.07 -10.06
C ALA A 385 -0.54 -4.75 -8.91
N PRO A 386 -0.30 -3.47 -8.58
CA PRO A 386 -0.69 -2.27 -9.31
C PRO A 386 0.24 -1.97 -10.50
N CYS A 387 1.48 -2.48 -10.47
CA CYS A 387 2.46 -2.26 -11.53
C CYS A 387 1.98 -2.84 -12.86
N THR A 388 2.31 -2.16 -13.95
CA THR A 388 2.07 -2.59 -15.33
C THR A 388 3.34 -3.09 -16.01
N ASN A 389 4.39 -3.32 -15.22
CA ASN A 389 5.69 -3.82 -15.66
C ASN A 389 6.27 -4.83 -14.67
N HIS A 390 7.12 -5.70 -15.21
CA HIS A 390 7.87 -6.74 -14.48
C HIS A 390 9.36 -6.41 -14.35
N LYS A 391 9.77 -5.19 -14.70
CA LYS A 391 11.14 -4.69 -14.52
C LYS A 391 11.40 -4.28 -13.06
N PRO A 392 12.64 -3.96 -12.65
CA PRO A 392 12.89 -3.35 -11.34
C PRO A 392 12.02 -2.10 -11.12
N CYS A 393 11.42 -1.97 -9.93
CA CYS A 393 10.51 -0.86 -9.65
C CYS A 393 11.30 0.45 -9.66
N PRO A 394 10.93 1.46 -10.48
CA PRO A 394 11.69 2.71 -10.56
C PRO A 394 11.62 3.55 -9.28
N MET A 395 10.66 3.25 -8.40
CA MET A 395 10.58 3.82 -7.06
C MET A 395 11.33 3.01 -6.00
N TYR A 396 11.98 1.89 -6.34
CA TYR A 396 12.70 1.02 -5.37
C TYR A 396 14.10 0.63 -5.88
N LEU A 397 14.78 1.54 -6.59
CA LEU A 397 16.16 1.31 -7.06
C LEU A 397 17.20 1.28 -5.95
N THR A 398 16.85 1.80 -4.77
CA THR A 398 17.67 1.72 -3.55
C THR A 398 16.91 0.85 -2.54
N PRO A 399 17.26 -0.45 -2.44
CA PRO A 399 16.65 -1.34 -1.47
C PRO A 399 16.96 -0.95 -0.03
N GLY A 400 16.10 -1.36 0.89
CA GLY A 400 16.26 -1.15 2.32
C GLY A 400 15.91 0.26 2.81
N LEU A 401 16.21 0.51 4.08
CA LEU A 401 15.78 1.72 4.80
C LEU A 401 16.41 2.98 4.19
N SER A 402 15.56 3.84 3.62
CA SER A 402 16.01 5.07 2.95
C SER A 402 15.39 6.32 3.61
N PRO A 403 16.09 6.94 4.59
CA PRO A 403 15.57 8.13 5.26
C PRO A 403 15.30 9.27 4.26
N GLY A 404 14.14 9.89 4.42
CA GLY A 404 13.73 11.04 3.61
C GLY A 404 13.22 10.70 2.20
N ARG A 405 12.86 9.44 1.94
CA ARG A 405 12.10 9.05 0.74
C ARG A 405 10.81 9.85 0.65
N LYS A 406 10.62 10.56 -0.47
CA LYS A 406 9.41 11.35 -0.73
C LYS A 406 8.50 10.70 -1.76
N ASP A 407 9.10 10.05 -2.75
CA ASP A 407 8.35 9.36 -3.80
C ASP A 407 8.31 7.87 -3.45
N PHE A 408 7.11 7.35 -3.23
CA PHE A 408 6.82 5.95 -2.98
C PHE A 408 5.43 5.60 -3.54
N CYS A 409 5.28 4.37 -4.04
CA CYS A 409 4.04 3.93 -4.67
C CYS A 409 3.05 3.48 -3.59
N HIS A 410 1.99 4.25 -3.38
CA HIS A 410 0.89 3.92 -2.48
C HIS A 410 -0.45 4.20 -3.19
N PHE A 411 -1.55 3.84 -2.56
CA PHE A 411 -2.91 4.05 -3.03
C PHE A 411 -3.76 4.48 -1.85
N SER A 412 -4.86 5.16 -2.13
CA SER A 412 -5.78 5.62 -1.09
C SER A 412 -7.18 5.07 -1.35
N GLN A 413 -7.83 4.59 -0.30
CA GLN A 413 -9.24 4.18 -0.34
C GLN A 413 -10.03 4.91 0.74
N ARG A 414 -11.06 5.66 0.31
CA ARG A 414 -12.03 6.31 1.18
C ARG A 414 -13.08 5.31 1.63
N PHE A 415 -13.45 5.30 2.90
CA PHE A 415 -14.60 4.55 3.38
C PHE A 415 -15.44 5.37 4.35
N THR A 416 -16.73 5.04 4.46
CA THR A 416 -17.61 5.65 5.45
C THR A 416 -17.37 5.00 6.81
N ARG A 417 -16.97 5.79 7.82
CA ARG A 417 -16.78 5.32 9.19
C ARG A 417 -18.08 4.77 9.74
N PRO A 418 -18.12 3.54 10.28
CA PRO A 418 -19.30 3.04 10.95
C PRO A 418 -19.53 3.76 12.29
N PRO A 419 -20.76 3.75 12.85
CA PRO A 419 -21.11 4.52 14.05
C PRO A 419 -20.21 4.26 15.26
N PHE A 420 -19.76 3.00 15.45
CA PHE A 420 -18.86 2.65 16.54
C PHE A 420 -17.47 3.29 16.40
N LEU A 421 -16.92 3.35 15.18
CA LEU A 421 -15.62 3.96 14.92
C LEU A 421 -15.70 5.48 15.05
N GLN A 422 -16.80 6.09 14.60
CA GLN A 422 -17.04 7.53 14.77
C GLN A 422 -17.01 7.93 16.26
N LYS A 423 -17.62 7.12 17.14
CA LYS A 423 -17.60 7.34 18.60
C LYS A 423 -16.20 7.20 19.19
N ILE A 424 -15.43 6.19 18.77
CA ILE A 424 -14.06 5.97 19.26
C ILE A 424 -13.13 7.12 18.89
N LEU A 425 -13.24 7.62 17.65
CA LEU A 425 -12.44 8.74 17.14
C LEU A 425 -13.00 10.13 17.53
N GLU A 426 -14.14 10.18 18.20
CA GLU A 426 -14.86 11.42 18.53
C GLU A 426 -15.09 12.33 17.31
N ALA A 427 -15.35 11.71 16.16
CA ALA A 427 -15.54 12.41 14.90
C ALA A 427 -16.89 13.15 14.91
N LYS A 428 -16.85 14.49 14.89
CA LYS A 428 -18.05 15.35 14.92
C LYS A 428 -18.60 15.70 13.54
N TRP A 429 -17.70 15.95 12.57
CA TRP A 429 -18.07 16.54 11.28
C TRP A 429 -17.77 15.64 10.08
N ARG A 430 -16.66 14.88 10.13
CA ARG A 430 -16.24 13.99 9.03
C ARG A 430 -16.62 12.54 9.32
N ASN A 431 -17.57 12.01 8.54
CA ASN A 431 -18.03 10.63 8.62
C ASN A 431 -17.23 9.66 7.73
N HIS A 432 -16.20 10.13 7.01
CA HIS A 432 -15.36 9.32 6.15
C HIS A 432 -13.90 9.37 6.58
N GLU A 433 -13.13 8.40 6.11
CA GLU A 433 -11.71 8.28 6.34
C GLU A 433 -11.00 7.72 5.11
N ASP A 434 -9.83 8.27 4.81
CA ASP A 434 -8.98 7.87 3.71
C ASP A 434 -7.83 7.01 4.26
N ILE A 435 -7.70 5.79 3.74
CA ILE A 435 -6.63 4.86 4.13
C ILE A 435 -5.62 4.78 3.01
N ASP A 436 -4.40 5.19 3.31
CA ASP A 436 -3.25 5.02 2.43
C ASP A 436 -2.61 3.63 2.65
N PHE A 437 -2.34 2.88 1.57
CA PHE A 437 -1.71 1.55 1.59
C PHE A 437 -0.83 1.31 0.35
N SER A 438 0.14 0.41 0.47
CA SER A 438 0.93 -0.10 -0.66
C SER A 438 0.62 -1.57 -0.84
N PHE A 439 0.54 -2.06 -2.08
CA PHE A 439 0.21 -3.47 -2.31
C PHE A 439 0.87 -4.00 -3.59
N ILE A 440 0.87 -5.33 -3.71
CA ILE A 440 1.14 -6.06 -4.94
C ILE A 440 0.20 -7.26 -5.03
N ALA A 441 -0.30 -7.53 -6.23
CA ALA A 441 -1.05 -8.73 -6.58
C ALA A 441 -0.31 -9.45 -7.70
N VAL A 442 0.04 -10.72 -7.47
CA VAL A 442 0.73 -11.57 -8.43
C VAL A 442 -0.06 -12.85 -8.71
N GLN A 443 0.08 -13.37 -9.92
CA GLN A 443 -0.42 -14.66 -10.34
C GLN A 443 0.75 -15.66 -10.40
N ARG A 444 0.56 -16.83 -9.80
CA ARG A 444 1.43 -18.01 -9.97
C ARG A 444 0.85 -18.93 -11.03
N GLY A 445 1.66 -19.35 -11.98
CA GLY A 445 1.26 -20.14 -13.14
C GLY A 445 0.40 -19.38 -14.14
N THR A 446 -0.23 -20.13 -15.03
CA THR A 446 -1.21 -19.62 -16.01
C THR A 446 -2.53 -20.35 -15.83
N THR A 447 -3.65 -19.64 -16.00
CA THR A 447 -4.97 -20.28 -15.93
C THR A 447 -5.18 -21.13 -17.18
N THR A 448 -5.21 -22.45 -17.02
CA THR A 448 -5.37 -23.47 -18.07
C THR A 448 -6.59 -23.24 -18.98
N ALA A 449 -7.62 -22.55 -18.48
CA ALA A 449 -8.87 -22.30 -19.21
C ALA A 449 -8.75 -21.26 -20.35
N VAL A 450 -7.79 -20.33 -20.30
CA VAL A 450 -7.65 -19.32 -21.37
C VAL A 450 -7.03 -19.93 -22.65
N ASN A 451 -6.46 -21.13 -22.57
CA ASN A 451 -5.80 -21.80 -23.68
C ASN A 451 -6.50 -23.08 -24.18
N ALA A 452 -7.62 -23.51 -23.57
CA ALA A 452 -8.28 -24.77 -23.93
C ALA A 452 -9.08 -24.69 -25.25
N ASP A 453 -9.62 -23.50 -25.60
CA ASP A 453 -10.43 -23.30 -26.80
C ASP A 453 -9.60 -23.01 -28.07
N THR A 454 -8.27 -23.15 -27.99
CA THR A 454 -7.40 -23.18 -29.18
C THR A 454 -6.62 -24.49 -29.23
N SER A 455 -7.36 -25.59 -29.16
CA SER A 455 -6.88 -26.92 -29.57
C SER A 455 -6.86 -27.05 -31.10
N THR A 456 -6.33 -26.04 -31.78
CA THR A 456 -5.82 -26.14 -33.14
C THR A 456 -4.40 -25.63 -33.10
N ILE A 457 -3.49 -26.58 -33.28
CA ILE A 457 -2.08 -26.39 -33.49
C ILE A 457 -1.92 -25.42 -34.67
N THR A 458 -1.81 -24.13 -34.37
CA THR A 458 -1.02 -23.19 -35.16
C THR A 458 0.11 -22.75 -34.26
N THR A 459 1.25 -23.43 -34.43
CA THR A 459 2.59 -23.11 -33.94
C THR A 459 3.11 -21.76 -34.50
N GLU A 460 2.23 -20.78 -34.71
CA GLU A 460 2.50 -19.54 -35.44
C GLU A 460 1.64 -18.35 -34.93
N LYS A 461 1.42 -18.25 -33.62
CA LYS A 461 1.40 -16.93 -32.99
C LYS A 461 2.72 -16.80 -32.24
N THR A 462 3.76 -16.49 -33.01
CA THR A 462 4.86 -15.68 -32.53
C THR A 462 4.26 -14.54 -31.73
N ALA A 463 4.25 -14.70 -30.40
CA ALA A 463 4.52 -13.60 -29.52
C ALA A 463 5.84 -13.03 -30.03
N ILE A 464 5.75 -12.07 -30.96
CA ILE A 464 6.73 -11.00 -31.00
C ILE A 464 6.75 -10.57 -29.53
N MET A 465 7.83 -10.87 -28.81
CA MET A 465 8.08 -10.31 -27.49
C MET A 465 8.13 -8.81 -27.73
N GLU A 466 6.96 -8.16 -27.72
CA GLU A 466 6.88 -6.73 -27.89
C GLU A 466 7.67 -6.15 -26.74
N ASN A 467 8.71 -5.40 -27.10
CA ASN A 467 9.59 -4.82 -26.12
C ASN A 467 8.74 -3.93 -25.21
N ALA A 468 8.99 -3.98 -23.91
CA ALA A 468 8.30 -3.11 -22.95
C ALA A 468 8.37 -1.62 -23.35
N GLN A 469 9.42 -1.23 -24.09
CA GLN A 469 9.52 0.10 -24.68
C GLN A 469 8.50 0.36 -25.79
N ASP A 470 8.28 -0.60 -26.69
CA ASP A 470 7.29 -0.47 -27.77
C ASP A 470 5.87 -0.36 -27.20
N ILE A 471 5.57 -1.13 -26.15
CA ILE A 471 4.30 -1.04 -25.42
C ILE A 471 4.10 0.35 -24.83
N ALA A 472 5.14 0.91 -24.19
CA ALA A 472 5.10 2.26 -23.63
C ALA A 472 4.94 3.33 -24.72
N ASP A 473 5.57 3.13 -25.88
CA ASP A 473 5.49 4.04 -27.03
C ASP A 473 4.09 4.02 -27.67
N ARG A 474 3.46 2.84 -27.78
CA ARG A 474 2.04 2.72 -28.19
C ARG A 474 1.11 3.41 -27.20
N ALA A 475 1.30 3.21 -25.90
CA ALA A 475 0.50 3.89 -24.89
C ALA A 475 0.70 5.42 -24.89
N PHE A 476 1.88 5.91 -25.28
CA PHE A 476 2.15 7.33 -25.45
C PHE A 476 1.43 7.94 -26.66
N GLN A 477 1.33 7.20 -27.76
CA GLN A 477 0.51 7.59 -28.92
C GLN A 477 -0.99 7.67 -28.56
N GLY A 478 -1.43 6.77 -27.68
CA GLY A 478 -2.79 6.76 -27.14
C GLY A 478 -3.75 5.88 -27.92
N TYR A 479 -4.85 5.52 -27.25
CA TYR A 479 -5.88 4.61 -27.75
C TYR A 479 -7.24 5.32 -27.92
N GLU A 480 -7.27 6.65 -28.03
CA GLU A 480 -8.51 7.43 -28.12
C GLU A 480 -9.43 6.99 -29.28
N HIS A 481 -8.86 6.43 -30.36
CA HIS A 481 -9.62 5.97 -31.52
C HIS A 481 -9.63 4.44 -31.68
N ALA A 482 -9.07 3.70 -30.73
CA ALA A 482 -9.09 2.25 -30.77
C ALA A 482 -10.51 1.73 -30.47
N ARG A 483 -10.92 0.65 -31.14
CA ARG A 483 -12.23 0.05 -30.89
C ARG A 483 -12.18 -0.82 -29.63
N PRO A 484 -13.18 -0.73 -28.74
CA PRO A 484 -13.27 -1.65 -27.61
C PRO A 484 -13.40 -3.08 -28.13
N SER A 485 -12.67 -4.00 -27.50
CA SER A 485 -12.61 -5.42 -27.88
C SER A 485 -13.92 -6.19 -27.63
N SER A 486 -15.01 -5.51 -27.25
CA SER A 486 -16.24 -6.09 -26.69
C SER A 486 -17.43 -6.20 -27.64
N SER A 487 -17.27 -5.98 -28.95
CA SER A 487 -18.33 -6.30 -29.92
C SER A 487 -18.00 -7.60 -30.66
N PHE A 488 -18.88 -8.60 -30.51
CA PHE A 488 -19.04 -9.75 -31.41
C PHE A 488 -19.06 -9.28 -32.88
N SER A 489 -17.88 -9.14 -33.48
CA SER A 489 -17.72 -8.86 -34.90
C SER A 489 -17.21 -10.14 -35.55
N ALA A 490 -18.09 -10.79 -36.31
CA ALA A 490 -17.86 -12.01 -37.05
C ALA A 490 -16.94 -11.79 -38.28
N SER A 491 -15.80 -11.14 -38.09
CA SER A 491 -14.80 -10.93 -39.15
C SER A 491 -13.49 -11.65 -38.79
N PRO A 492 -12.93 -12.53 -39.66
CA PRO A 492 -11.91 -13.50 -39.23
C PRO A 492 -10.47 -12.96 -39.16
N THR A 493 -10.24 -11.65 -39.23
CA THR A 493 -8.88 -11.09 -39.24
C THR A 493 -8.80 -9.79 -38.44
N PRO A 494 -8.51 -9.85 -37.13
CA PRO A 494 -8.11 -8.66 -36.39
C PRO A 494 -6.68 -8.29 -36.78
N THR A 495 -6.51 -7.20 -37.51
CA THR A 495 -5.23 -6.49 -37.52
C THR A 495 -4.99 -5.96 -36.10
N THR A 496 -3.80 -6.17 -35.53
CA THR A 496 -3.44 -5.84 -34.13
C THR A 496 -3.61 -4.36 -33.73
N ALA A 497 -3.85 -3.48 -34.71
CA ALA A 497 -4.08 -2.05 -34.50
C ALA A 497 -5.52 -1.69 -34.04
N ASP A 498 -6.51 -2.56 -34.24
CA ASP A 498 -7.93 -2.24 -33.99
C ASP A 498 -8.49 -2.75 -32.66
N ALA A 499 -7.71 -3.52 -31.89
CA ALA A 499 -8.11 -4.03 -30.58
C ALA A 499 -7.76 -3.03 -29.46
N GLY A 500 -8.72 -2.73 -28.58
CA GLY A 500 -8.51 -1.88 -27.41
C GLY A 500 -7.38 -2.34 -26.48
N PRO A 501 -6.80 -1.42 -25.67
CA PRO A 501 -5.62 -1.72 -24.88
C PRO A 501 -5.90 -2.69 -23.72
N ASP A 502 -4.97 -3.61 -23.47
CA ASP A 502 -4.90 -4.35 -22.20
C ASP A 502 -4.54 -3.35 -21.08
N ALA A 503 -5.22 -3.42 -19.93
CA ALA A 503 -4.90 -2.62 -18.76
C ALA A 503 -3.42 -2.70 -18.35
N ARG A 504 -2.77 -3.85 -18.58
CA ARG A 504 -1.33 -4.05 -18.28
C ARG A 504 -0.41 -3.31 -19.26
N SER A 505 -0.91 -2.89 -20.43
CA SER A 505 -0.16 -2.09 -21.40
C SER A 505 -0.21 -0.59 -21.13
N LEU A 506 -1.03 -0.15 -20.16
CA LEU A 506 -1.25 1.25 -19.89
C LEU A 506 -0.29 1.78 -18.81
N PRO A 507 0.19 3.03 -18.94
CA PRO A 507 0.90 3.71 -17.87
C PRO A 507 -0.04 4.01 -16.69
N ARG A 508 0.49 3.90 -15.47
CA ARG A 508 -0.24 4.19 -14.23
C ARG A 508 0.13 5.57 -13.71
N GLN A 509 -0.86 6.40 -13.41
CA GLN A 509 -0.64 7.68 -12.76
C GLN A 509 -0.17 7.50 -11.32
N ILE A 510 0.90 8.20 -10.96
CA ILE A 510 1.61 8.05 -9.68
C ILE A 510 1.78 9.37 -8.92
N LEU A 511 1.06 10.44 -9.31
CA LEU A 511 0.91 11.71 -8.59
C LEU A 511 -0.43 12.35 -9.00
N PRO A 512 -1.03 13.24 -8.18
CA PRO A 512 -2.16 14.05 -8.64
C PRO A 512 -1.78 14.85 -9.90
N PRO A 513 -2.70 15.02 -10.87
CA PRO A 513 -2.39 15.75 -12.09
C PRO A 513 -2.10 17.22 -11.77
N LEU A 514 -1.15 17.83 -12.48
CA LEU A 514 -0.90 19.26 -12.39
C LEU A 514 -1.75 19.98 -13.43
N LYS A 515 -2.84 20.61 -12.99
CA LYS A 515 -3.74 21.39 -13.84
C LYS A 515 -3.12 22.76 -14.13
N ARG A 516 -3.01 23.13 -15.41
CA ARG A 516 -2.57 24.46 -15.88
C ARG A 516 -3.54 24.97 -16.93
N THR A 517 -3.49 26.27 -17.20
CA THR A 517 -4.26 26.86 -18.30
C THR A 517 -3.81 26.25 -19.63
N GLY A 518 -4.76 25.66 -20.35
CA GLY A 518 -4.55 25.06 -21.66
C GLY A 518 -3.77 23.73 -21.71
N HIS A 519 -3.25 23.20 -20.60
CA HIS A 519 -2.63 21.87 -20.56
C HIS A 519 -2.67 21.22 -19.16
N VAL A 520 -2.61 19.89 -19.12
CA VAL A 520 -2.46 19.10 -17.90
C VAL A 520 -1.16 18.33 -17.97
N THR A 521 -0.45 18.24 -16.84
CA THR A 521 0.74 17.41 -16.73
C THR A 521 0.45 16.21 -15.83
N LEU A 522 0.72 15.01 -16.34
CA LEU A 522 0.55 13.73 -15.66
C LEU A 522 1.92 13.13 -15.35
N ASP A 523 2.15 12.69 -14.12
CA ASP A 523 3.33 11.88 -13.80
C ASP A 523 2.90 10.40 -13.75
N VAL A 524 3.50 9.58 -14.61
CA VAL A 524 3.10 8.19 -14.85
C VAL A 524 4.25 7.22 -14.72
N CYS A 525 3.96 6.01 -14.23
CA CYS A 525 4.83 4.84 -14.26
C CYS A 525 4.47 3.98 -15.47
N THR A 526 5.42 3.79 -16.37
CA THR A 526 5.18 3.16 -17.68
C THR A 526 5.37 1.64 -17.64
N PRO A 527 4.82 0.91 -18.62
CA PRO A 527 5.16 -0.50 -18.88
C PRO A 527 6.66 -0.72 -19.10
N ALA A 528 7.39 0.29 -19.58
CA ALA A 528 8.84 0.23 -19.78
C ALA A 528 9.64 0.25 -18.46
N GLY A 529 8.99 0.44 -17.30
CA GLY A 529 9.66 0.53 -16.01
C GLY A 529 10.28 1.89 -15.72
N THR A 530 9.85 2.95 -16.40
CA THR A 530 10.33 4.32 -16.22
C THR A 530 9.25 5.20 -15.59
N ILE A 531 9.68 6.24 -14.87
CA ILE A 531 8.78 7.30 -14.43
C ILE A 531 8.90 8.48 -15.41
N GLU A 532 7.77 8.85 -16.00
CA GLU A 532 7.70 9.87 -17.03
C GLU A 532 6.68 10.94 -16.66
N ARG A 533 6.91 12.14 -17.17
CA ARG A 533 6.05 13.30 -17.08
C ARG A 533 5.46 13.58 -18.45
N TRP A 534 4.17 13.41 -18.59
CA TRP A 534 3.42 13.56 -19.84
C TRP A 534 2.65 14.87 -19.83
N THR A 535 2.63 15.59 -20.96
CA THR A 535 1.87 16.84 -21.10
C THR A 535 0.74 16.68 -22.12
N VAL A 536 -0.48 16.91 -21.66
CA VAL A 536 -1.73 16.81 -22.44
C VAL A 536 -2.30 18.22 -22.62
N PRO A 537 -1.96 18.94 -23.70
CA PRO A 537 -2.54 20.24 -23.99
C PRO A 537 -3.95 20.11 -24.58
N LYS A 538 -4.79 21.13 -24.40
CA LYS A 538 -6.13 21.22 -25.02
C LYS A 538 -6.08 21.11 -26.55
N SER A 539 -4.97 21.54 -27.16
CA SER A 539 -4.73 21.43 -28.60
C SER A 539 -4.37 20.02 -29.09
N PHE A 540 -4.05 19.08 -28.19
CA PHE A 540 -3.72 17.70 -28.55
C PHE A 540 -4.99 16.89 -28.79
N SER A 541 -5.86 16.85 -27.78
CA SER A 541 -7.22 16.34 -27.90
C SER A 541 -8.09 17.00 -26.83
N ARG A 542 -9.30 17.40 -27.21
CA ARG A 542 -10.27 17.99 -26.28
C ARG A 542 -10.72 16.95 -25.25
N GLN A 543 -10.91 15.70 -25.68
CA GLN A 543 -11.30 14.60 -24.81
C GLN A 543 -10.15 14.22 -23.88
N ALA A 544 -8.94 14.03 -24.40
CA ALA A 544 -7.79 13.71 -23.57
C ALA A 544 -7.49 14.82 -22.55
N TYR A 545 -7.60 16.10 -22.93
CA TYR A 545 -7.44 17.22 -22.00
C TYR A 545 -8.50 17.23 -20.90
N HIS A 546 -9.77 17.03 -21.26
CA HIS A 546 -10.88 16.94 -20.29
C HIS A 546 -10.65 15.79 -19.30
N ASP A 547 -10.35 14.59 -19.81
CA ASP A 547 -10.15 13.39 -19.00
C ASP A 547 -8.89 13.49 -18.12
N ALA A 548 -7.81 14.07 -18.64
CA ALA A 548 -6.59 14.31 -17.86
C ALA A 548 -6.82 15.21 -16.64
N ARG A 549 -7.74 16.20 -16.72
CA ARG A 549 -8.12 17.05 -15.58
C ARG A 549 -8.86 16.27 -14.49
N LYS A 550 -9.54 15.18 -14.86
CA LYS A 550 -10.37 14.36 -13.96
C LYS A 550 -9.66 13.09 -13.47
N THR A 551 -8.53 12.74 -14.07
CA THR A 551 -7.71 11.59 -13.67
C THR A 551 -7.08 11.83 -12.29
N ARG A 552 -6.93 10.79 -11.48
CA ARG A 552 -6.39 10.88 -10.11
C ARG A 552 -5.21 9.92 -9.93
N TRP A 553 -4.56 10.02 -8.77
CA TRP A 553 -3.51 9.07 -8.39
C TRP A 553 -4.05 7.63 -8.48
N GLY A 554 -3.30 6.77 -9.17
CA GLY A 554 -3.55 5.34 -9.27
C GLY A 554 -4.25 4.91 -10.57
N ASP A 555 -4.88 5.84 -11.29
CA ASP A 555 -5.60 5.52 -12.52
C ASP A 555 -4.65 5.07 -13.65
N LEU A 556 -5.15 4.25 -14.57
CA LEU A 556 -4.48 3.91 -15.82
C LEU A 556 -4.83 4.95 -16.89
N TRP A 557 -3.82 5.39 -17.63
CA TRP A 557 -3.98 6.42 -18.64
C TRP A 557 -3.88 5.85 -20.06
N ALA A 558 -4.92 6.00 -20.87
CA ALA A 558 -5.01 5.40 -22.20
C ALA A 558 -4.98 6.39 -23.37
N LEU A 559 -5.18 7.68 -23.14
CA LEU A 559 -5.42 8.65 -24.23
C LEU A 559 -4.14 9.31 -24.77
N GLY A 560 -2.96 8.82 -24.39
CA GLY A 560 -1.69 9.34 -24.88
C GLY A 560 -1.38 10.78 -24.41
N ALA A 561 -0.33 11.38 -24.97
CA ALA A 561 0.05 12.75 -24.68
C ALA A 561 0.86 13.37 -25.82
N LYS A 562 1.01 14.71 -25.82
CA LYS A 562 1.79 15.42 -26.86
C LYS A 562 3.29 15.31 -26.62
N THR A 563 3.72 15.40 -25.36
CA THR A 563 5.14 15.35 -24.99
C THR A 563 5.33 14.49 -23.74
N ARG A 564 6.50 13.84 -23.64
CA ARG A 564 6.94 13.09 -22.46
C ARG A 564 8.37 13.45 -22.09
N VAL A 565 8.68 13.45 -20.79
CA VAL A 565 10.03 13.67 -20.24
C VAL A 565 10.25 12.70 -19.09
N VAL A 566 11.43 12.09 -19.00
CA VAL A 566 11.78 11.23 -17.86
C VAL A 566 11.89 12.08 -16.58
N ARG A 567 11.22 11.66 -15.50
CA ARG A 567 11.22 12.34 -14.20
C ARG A 567 12.13 11.62 -13.22
N SER A 568 13.01 12.37 -12.56
CA SER A 568 13.85 11.84 -11.49
C SER A 568 13.03 11.58 -10.21
N VAL A 569 13.22 10.40 -9.62
CA VAL A 569 12.50 9.96 -8.43
C VAL A 569 13.28 10.33 -7.16
N ARG A 570 12.58 10.83 -6.15
CA ARG A 570 13.15 11.26 -4.86
C ARG A 570 13.19 10.09 -3.86
N LEU A 571 14.17 9.21 -4.04
CA LEU A 571 14.32 7.95 -3.31
C LEU A 571 14.86 8.06 -1.88
N GLY A 572 15.37 9.23 -1.46
CA GLY A 572 16.03 9.39 -0.16
C GLY A 572 17.52 9.03 -0.19
N LYS A 573 18.17 8.96 0.97
CA LYS A 573 19.61 8.61 1.07
C LYS A 573 19.78 7.15 1.48
N ALA A 574 20.53 6.37 0.71
CA ALA A 574 20.86 4.98 1.05
C ALA A 574 21.73 4.89 2.31
N GLY A 575 21.49 3.88 3.16
CA GLY A 575 22.52 3.36 4.08
C GLY A 575 22.84 4.16 5.34
N THR A 576 22.01 5.13 5.77
CA THR A 576 22.15 5.73 7.11
C THR A 576 21.05 5.18 8.01
N ILE A 577 21.44 4.41 9.04
CA ILE A 577 20.54 3.98 10.12
C ILE A 577 20.15 5.23 10.92
N ALA A 578 19.17 5.97 10.42
CA ALA A 578 18.52 7.02 11.18
C ALA A 578 17.53 6.35 12.12
N VAL A 579 17.82 6.35 13.42
CA VAL A 579 16.96 5.80 14.49
C VAL A 579 15.56 6.44 14.49
N ASN A 580 15.37 7.59 13.83
CA ASN A 580 14.08 8.25 13.66
C ASN A 580 13.88 8.74 12.21
N ASP A 581 12.95 8.10 11.51
CA ASP A 581 12.55 8.38 10.12
C ASP A 581 11.41 9.41 10.02
N GLY A 582 11.23 10.28 11.02
CA GLY A 582 10.22 11.35 11.03
C GLY A 582 10.52 12.51 10.06
N GLY A 583 11.33 12.26 9.03
CA GLY A 583 11.81 13.26 8.09
C GLY A 583 12.78 14.29 8.70
N VAL A 584 13.31 15.15 7.81
CA VAL A 584 14.30 16.18 8.15
C VAL A 584 13.77 17.17 9.19
N ARG A 585 12.45 17.40 9.27
CA ARG A 585 11.84 18.27 10.30
C ARG A 585 11.82 17.61 11.69
N ALA A 586 11.47 16.33 11.83
CA ALA A 586 11.55 15.67 13.14
C ALA A 586 13.00 15.49 13.61
N GLN A 587 13.93 15.21 12.68
CA GLN A 587 15.36 15.20 13.02
C GLN A 587 15.87 16.58 13.41
N ARG A 588 15.40 17.65 12.75
CA ARG A 588 15.73 19.02 13.15
C ARG A 588 15.10 19.36 14.51
N ALA A 589 13.86 18.99 14.80
CA ALA A 589 13.23 19.19 16.10
C ALA A 589 13.99 18.47 17.23
N LEU A 590 14.46 17.24 16.99
CA LEU A 590 15.34 16.50 17.90
C LEU A 590 16.75 17.10 18.00
N GLY A 591 17.25 17.71 16.92
CA GLY A 591 18.57 18.35 16.83
C GLY A 591 18.62 19.78 17.36
N THR A 592 17.52 20.52 17.34
CA THR A 592 17.42 21.91 17.82
C THR A 592 17.28 22.00 19.33
N GLY A 593 16.95 20.89 20.02
CA GLY A 593 16.98 20.80 21.49
C GLY A 593 18.38 20.86 22.12
N LYS A 594 19.46 20.99 21.34
CA LYS A 594 20.85 20.97 21.85
C LYS A 594 21.70 22.20 21.49
N LYS A 595 21.08 23.38 21.36
CA LYS A 595 21.82 24.66 21.36
C LYS A 595 21.28 25.68 22.37
N GLY A 596 20.69 25.21 23.46
CA GLY A 596 20.47 25.99 24.68
C GLY A 596 21.68 25.86 25.62
N LYS A 597 22.19 26.99 26.11
CA LYS A 597 23.38 27.10 26.96
C LYS A 597 23.31 26.21 28.22
N GLY A 598 24.34 25.36 28.39
CA GLY A 598 24.92 25.01 29.69
C GLY A 598 24.09 24.15 30.65
N ARG A 599 24.11 22.82 30.49
CA ARG A 599 24.19 21.86 31.60
C ARG A 599 24.55 20.45 31.08
N ASN A 600 25.44 19.78 31.81
CA ASN A 600 26.05 18.48 31.48
C ASN A 600 25.02 17.39 31.09
N THR A 601 24.94 17.05 29.80
CA THR A 601 24.47 15.73 29.39
C THR A 601 25.66 14.78 29.41
N LYS A 602 25.71 13.84 30.38
CA LYS A 602 26.68 12.73 30.38
C LYS A 602 26.62 12.03 29.02
N LYS A 603 27.73 12.04 28.26
CA LYS A 603 27.91 11.11 27.14
C LYS A 603 27.90 9.70 27.74
N LEU A 604 27.18 8.78 27.11
CA LEU A 604 27.31 7.36 27.44
C LEU A 604 28.77 6.94 27.18
N PRO A 605 29.44 6.26 28.12
CA PRO A 605 30.81 5.84 27.91
C PRO A 605 30.90 4.78 26.81
N VAL A 606 31.82 4.99 25.88
CA VAL A 606 32.19 3.98 24.89
C VAL A 606 33.21 3.06 25.57
N ILE A 607 32.85 1.79 25.73
CA ILE A 607 33.72 0.77 26.31
C ILE A 607 34.31 -0.03 25.14
N GLU A 608 35.63 0.06 24.98
CA GLU A 608 36.37 -0.78 24.03
C GLU A 608 36.67 -2.12 24.70
N LEU A 609 36.27 -3.21 24.04
CA LEU A 609 36.49 -4.58 24.51
C LEU A 609 37.59 -5.22 23.66
N ASN A 610 38.68 -5.65 24.31
CA ASN A 610 39.78 -6.35 23.66
C ASN A 610 39.62 -7.87 23.86
N ALA A 611 39.62 -8.63 22.76
CA ALA A 611 39.42 -10.08 22.75
C ALA A 611 40.50 -10.81 21.95
N ASN A 612 40.79 -12.05 22.34
CA ASN A 612 41.60 -13.01 21.59
C ASN A 612 40.91 -14.39 21.53
N ASP A 613 41.58 -15.40 20.97
CA ASP A 613 41.02 -16.74 20.70
C ASP A 613 40.57 -17.52 21.97
N SER A 614 40.87 -17.03 23.17
CA SER A 614 40.38 -17.60 24.44
C SER A 614 39.34 -16.73 25.16
N GLY A 615 38.91 -15.61 24.56
CA GLY A 615 37.83 -14.75 25.05
C GLY A 615 38.20 -13.27 25.20
N ILE A 616 37.28 -12.49 25.78
CA ILE A 616 37.47 -11.06 26.08
C ILE A 616 38.33 -10.93 27.33
N PHE A 617 39.50 -10.28 27.22
CA PHE A 617 40.46 -10.16 28.33
C PHE A 617 40.55 -8.75 28.92
N SER A 618 40.01 -7.71 28.27
CA SER A 618 39.88 -6.39 28.91
C SER A 618 38.77 -5.51 28.31
N ALA A 619 38.29 -4.58 29.13
CA ALA A 619 37.29 -3.57 28.79
C ALA A 619 37.77 -2.19 29.29
N THR A 620 37.94 -1.20 28.41
CA THR A 620 38.42 0.14 28.78
C THR A 620 37.53 1.26 28.23
N GLU A 621 37.25 2.27 29.06
CA GLU A 621 36.50 3.47 28.68
C GLU A 621 37.34 4.39 27.78
N GLY A 622 36.92 4.59 26.53
CA GLY A 622 37.66 5.38 25.56
C GLY A 622 37.50 6.89 25.78
N GLY A 623 38.49 7.54 26.40
CA GLY A 623 38.60 9.01 26.37
C GLY A 623 39.66 9.63 27.29
N LEU A 624 40.59 10.36 26.66
CA LEU A 624 41.56 11.35 27.22
C LEU A 624 42.93 10.83 27.65
N ALA A 625 43.83 10.65 26.66
CA ALA A 625 45.26 10.83 26.86
C ALA A 625 45.88 11.57 25.67
N GLY A 626 46.52 12.72 25.92
CA GLY A 626 47.50 13.30 25.00
C GLY A 626 47.38 14.80 24.71
N ARG A 627 47.81 15.65 25.66
CA ARG A 627 48.81 16.75 25.48
C ARG A 627 48.60 17.91 26.46
N GLY A 628 49.58 18.06 27.34
CA GLY A 628 50.32 19.33 27.50
C GLY A 628 49.66 20.46 28.27
N VAL A 629 50.00 20.53 29.55
CA VAL A 629 49.95 21.71 30.44
C VAL A 629 50.61 22.94 29.77
N ILE A 630 49.99 24.14 29.86
CA ILE A 630 50.61 25.45 30.20
C ILE A 630 49.60 26.62 30.06
N ASN A 631 49.54 27.43 31.12
CA ASN A 631 49.17 28.84 31.28
C ASN A 631 47.72 29.36 31.19
N THR A 632 47.19 29.62 32.39
CA THR A 632 46.71 30.93 32.90
C THR A 632 45.90 31.87 32.00
N ARG A 633 44.73 32.20 32.54
CA ARG A 633 43.77 33.23 32.17
C ARG A 633 44.41 34.57 31.76
N GLU A 634 44.08 35.05 30.56
CA GLU A 634 43.98 36.49 30.30
C GLU A 634 42.63 36.84 29.66
N ARG A 635 41.91 37.72 30.34
CA ARG A 635 40.54 38.18 30.06
C ARG A 635 40.64 39.39 29.13
N ARG A 636 40.25 39.23 27.86
CA ARG A 636 40.25 40.34 26.89
C ARG A 636 39.04 41.27 27.10
N THR A 637 39.29 42.54 27.41
CA THR A 637 38.29 43.62 27.49
C THR A 637 38.12 44.37 26.16
N LYS A 638 37.03 45.15 26.06
CA LYS A 638 36.56 45.92 24.89
C LYS A 638 37.60 46.96 24.43
N GLY A 639 38.24 46.73 23.28
CA GLY A 639 39.09 47.70 22.58
C GLY A 639 39.88 47.02 21.46
N GLY A 640 39.79 47.54 20.23
CA GLY A 640 40.28 46.90 19.00
C GLY A 640 41.78 46.57 18.94
N LYS A 641 42.14 45.72 17.96
CA LYS A 641 43.51 45.23 17.68
C LYS A 641 44.46 46.40 17.31
N LYS A 642 45.61 46.49 17.97
CA LYS A 642 46.81 47.16 17.42
C LYS A 642 47.74 46.12 16.77
N PRO A 643 48.40 46.43 15.64
CA PRO A 643 49.27 45.48 14.93
C PRO A 643 50.65 45.37 15.62
N ARG A 644 51.30 44.19 15.48
CA ARG A 644 52.63 43.88 16.04
C ARG A 644 53.71 44.72 15.34
N ARG A 645 54.51 45.44 16.12
CA ARG A 645 55.83 45.95 15.70
C ARG A 645 56.80 44.76 15.54
N GLN A 646 57.58 44.80 14.46
CA GLN A 646 58.76 43.96 14.22
C GLN A 646 59.98 44.57 14.92
N GLN A 647 60.83 43.72 15.49
CA GLN A 647 62.28 43.87 15.72
C GLN A 647 62.79 42.42 15.71
N LYS A 648 63.46 41.92 14.67
CA LYS A 648 64.87 42.10 14.24
C LYS A 648 65.87 42.01 15.39
N ASP A 649 66.66 40.93 15.27
CA ASP A 649 67.89 40.48 15.92
C ASP A 649 67.90 40.22 17.43
#